data_AF-C5BMP6-F1
#
_entry.id   AF-C5BMP6-F1
#
_cell.length_a   1.000
_cell.length_b   1.000
_cell.length_c   1.000
_cell.angle_alpha   90.00
_cell.angle_beta   90.00
_cell.angle_gamma   90.00
#
_symmetry.space_group_name_H-M   'P 1'
#
loop_
_entity.id
_entity.type
_entity.pdbx_description
1 polymer ?
#
loop_
_entity_poly.entity_id
_entity_poly.type
_entity_poly.pdbx_seq_one_letter_code
_entity_poly.pdbx_strand_id
1 'polypeptide(L)'
;MKLYARLYTTAGLLILLSACGGGGGSTSPSSSTGNSSSSSTASSSASSSSSASSSTSGSTSSSSGSSSSSTGGFNVGGNATGINGSVTLTNQANNDTKTLTSDGPFTVSSGLPDGSPFNVVISTNATDLNCSIEGGEGIVSGGNYNGLSVTCLGENGYNLVPFGIQTQAPSIVVSGLRVVDRATNKPVSGLTLNDFVVRENDEALGSEAFLDSEPVSNANLIIKTVLLLDISTSLSESDIITLKQAARAVIYEENNHGVKVSRLIPGQRVAIYTFDSQVERIIGFSSDVGALADAIDSIPEKIVEGGTTLRGNSTNLIGAVQTGVAQWTNRFGLDDAETGYAILVTDGEHTSDDATPASIQGQLVNAAGVRKDVYAIAVRNNADMAALSEITGTTNKVYQALDISDLNLRLQEVQAEAIEQTKGLYRIYYATPKRSGTHEISIEVADNELCPVNDTGCVTTLVGNFSASGFSDITAVLSAQVVGAIEYSTRAYAVPPATTITVTGKLRWLNQAPDLSFSWEENLASTTPPELSTDGATKVTFNVDNSFAVNKLQIEDQATGLNTVLSFALDTDADGIPNINDNDDDGDGVADTADAFPLDSAETTDSDNDGVGDNSDAFPLDRFESADTDNDGIGDNSDKFPTDPTETGDNDNDGLGDNRDTDDDNDGVLDVDDALPFDPTESADSDTDGIGDNRDIDADGDGLIEIHTLADLYAMRSNTLGTGNASVGCPIPACSGHELVTDLDFDTDGDGAITEADEYWNMGRGWVPIFNYRTTFEGNGHTISHLFINTPADNNIGLFGSTGTNFVARNIVLRKAMLTGANNVGPLVGYMSATGHISDCYVDGEIHSPSAGNYMIGGLVGRSLSATLGDVTSIRRCTIKTTISKTYSNGLIGGVVGNSQNLVMEDLLVTTQITANAGFFGGLVGTMSGTLIASTSIDAGNILQTSSTVAGLFGNWSAAPSVTAVVWDVDSHAGITSKGTNNYGTSLTTDDIRCPTEESVNGCSEDALATVATFDPEIWDLGSNNQYPALKLNGVSTRDDNSNGIWDSLE
;
A
#
# COMPACT_ATOMS: atom_id res chain seq x y z
N MET A 1 -9.40 -57.01 -22.87
CA MET A 1 -9.98 -57.94 -23.85
C MET A 1 -10.47 -57.11 -25.04
N LYS A 2 -9.98 -57.35 -26.28
CA LYS A 2 -10.09 -56.49 -27.51
C LYS A 2 -9.25 -55.17 -27.40
N LEU A 3 -8.18 -54.90 -28.17
CA LEU A 3 -7.99 -54.66 -29.64
C LEU A 3 -8.78 -53.43 -30.15
N TYR A 4 -8.27 -52.43 -30.91
CA TYR A 4 -7.03 -52.17 -31.70
C TYR A 4 -6.49 -50.72 -31.42
N ALA A 5 -5.30 -50.18 -31.78
CA ALA A 5 -4.06 -50.58 -32.50
C ALA A 5 -3.77 -49.95 -33.91
N ARG A 6 -2.62 -49.24 -34.03
CA ARG A 6 -1.91 -48.60 -35.20
C ARG A 6 -2.44 -47.24 -35.72
N LEU A 7 -1.67 -46.22 -36.15
CA LEU A 7 -0.28 -45.96 -36.65
C LEU A 7 -0.18 -45.61 -38.17
N TYR A 8 0.63 -44.56 -38.44
CA TYR A 8 1.32 -44.17 -39.69
C TYR A 8 0.68 -43.22 -40.74
N THR A 9 1.58 -42.68 -41.57
CA THR A 9 1.60 -41.34 -42.21
C THR A 9 1.75 -41.40 -43.76
N THR A 10 1.80 -40.22 -44.40
CA THR A 10 2.42 -39.86 -45.72
C THR A 10 1.59 -39.77 -47.03
N ALA A 11 1.67 -38.56 -47.63
CA ALA A 11 1.87 -38.18 -49.05
C ALA A 11 0.88 -38.54 -50.19
N GLY A 12 0.69 -37.61 -51.16
CA GLY A 12 0.25 -37.98 -52.54
C GLY A 12 -0.54 -37.01 -53.45
N LEU A 13 0.07 -35.90 -53.88
CA LEU A 13 -0.06 -35.18 -55.19
C LEU A 13 -1.24 -35.40 -56.23
N LEU A 14 -1.82 -34.26 -56.70
CA LEU A 14 -2.18 -33.85 -58.10
C LEU A 14 -3.38 -34.43 -58.92
N ILE A 15 -4.29 -33.53 -59.43
CA ILE A 15 -4.58 -33.20 -60.88
C ILE A 15 -5.97 -32.53 -61.18
N LEU A 16 -5.96 -31.30 -61.73
CA LEU A 16 -6.80 -30.63 -62.80
C LEU A 16 -8.37 -30.67 -62.78
N LEU A 17 -9.18 -29.74 -63.36
CA LEU A 17 -9.00 -28.60 -64.31
C LEU A 17 -10.26 -27.65 -64.37
N SER A 18 -10.12 -26.49 -65.08
CA SER A 18 -11.12 -25.57 -65.72
C SER A 18 -11.52 -24.27 -64.96
N ALA A 19 -11.67 -23.07 -65.59
CA ALA A 19 -11.29 -22.54 -66.93
C ALA A 19 -11.38 -20.98 -67.06
N CYS A 20 -10.64 -20.38 -68.03
CA CYS A 20 -10.74 -19.01 -68.65
C CYS A 20 -10.58 -17.72 -67.79
N GLY A 21 -9.93 -16.62 -68.25
CA GLY A 21 -9.08 -16.37 -69.44
C GLY A 21 -8.86 -14.87 -69.82
N GLY A 22 -7.64 -14.47 -70.25
CA GLY A 22 -7.25 -13.18 -70.93
C GLY A 22 -7.15 -11.91 -70.03
N GLY A 23 -6.30 -10.88 -70.26
CA GLY A 23 -5.20 -10.61 -71.21
C GLY A 23 -5.47 -9.45 -72.21
N GLY A 24 -4.63 -8.40 -72.39
CA GLY A 24 -3.37 -7.97 -71.72
C GLY A 24 -2.60 -6.85 -72.48
N GLY A 25 -1.72 -6.07 -71.81
CA GLY A 25 -0.90 -4.95 -72.34
C GLY A 25 -1.20 -3.60 -71.64
N SER A 26 -0.39 -2.53 -71.61
CA SER A 26 1.01 -2.20 -71.96
C SER A 26 1.06 -0.67 -72.16
N THR A 27 1.88 0.11 -71.43
CA THR A 27 2.60 1.32 -71.91
C THR A 27 3.39 2.02 -70.79
N SER A 28 4.58 2.53 -71.13
CA SER A 28 5.22 3.69 -70.48
C SER A 28 5.00 4.93 -71.38
N PRO A 29 5.26 6.18 -70.93
CA PRO A 29 6.63 6.69 -70.97
C PRO A 29 7.04 7.70 -69.86
N SER A 30 8.37 7.94 -69.83
CA SER A 30 9.17 9.10 -69.37
C SER A 30 8.48 10.45 -69.04
N SER A 31 9.04 11.40 -68.26
CA SER A 31 10.46 11.83 -68.15
C SER A 31 10.70 12.91 -67.06
N SER A 32 11.93 13.00 -66.51
CA SER A 32 12.73 14.25 -66.19
C SER A 32 12.14 15.36 -65.27
N THR A 33 12.85 16.11 -64.42
CA THR A 33 14.31 16.34 -64.14
C THR A 33 14.50 17.26 -62.91
N GLY A 34 15.70 17.28 -62.30
CA GLY A 34 16.14 18.23 -61.24
C GLY A 34 16.53 17.47 -59.96
N ASN A 35 17.79 17.20 -59.61
CA ASN A 35 18.99 18.06 -59.50
C ASN A 35 18.75 19.23 -58.49
N SER A 36 19.56 19.46 -57.46
CA SER A 36 20.95 19.01 -57.21
C SER A 36 21.40 19.22 -55.75
N SER A 37 22.57 18.64 -55.40
CA SER A 37 23.58 19.15 -54.43
C SER A 37 23.22 19.31 -52.93
N SER A 38 24.11 19.14 -51.95
CA SER A 38 25.43 18.46 -51.91
C SER A 38 25.99 18.40 -50.48
N SER A 39 26.52 17.22 -50.10
CA SER A 39 27.83 16.98 -49.45
C SER A 39 28.22 17.54 -48.06
N SER A 40 28.69 16.60 -47.20
CA SER A 40 29.91 16.66 -46.33
C SER A 40 29.95 17.72 -45.21
N THR A 41 30.46 17.48 -43.99
CA THR A 41 31.48 16.54 -43.43
C THR A 41 31.07 16.18 -41.98
N ALA A 42 31.23 14.98 -41.40
CA ALA A 42 32.35 14.03 -41.30
C ALA A 42 33.46 14.39 -40.27
N SER A 43 33.85 13.41 -39.43
CA SER A 43 34.91 13.39 -38.38
C SER A 43 34.69 14.31 -37.17
N SER A 44 35.03 13.95 -35.91
CA SER A 44 35.78 12.79 -35.34
C SER A 44 35.46 12.70 -33.82
N SER A 45 35.11 11.56 -33.22
CA SER A 45 36.01 10.50 -32.67
C SER A 45 37.13 11.03 -31.76
N ALA A 46 37.39 10.53 -30.54
CA ALA A 46 36.83 9.40 -29.77
C ALA A 46 37.41 9.40 -28.33
N SER A 47 36.93 8.49 -27.45
CA SER A 47 37.68 7.77 -26.38
C SER A 47 38.32 8.59 -25.23
N SER A 48 38.38 8.13 -23.97
CA SER A 48 37.87 6.90 -23.32
C SER A 48 38.20 6.90 -21.81
N SER A 49 37.41 6.16 -21.03
CA SER A 49 37.81 5.28 -19.91
C SER A 49 38.52 5.82 -18.65
N SER A 50 37.94 5.40 -17.51
CA SER A 50 38.57 4.71 -16.37
C SER A 50 39.23 5.50 -15.23
N SER A 51 38.47 5.55 -14.12
CA SER A 51 38.79 4.89 -12.82
C SER A 51 39.80 5.52 -11.84
N ALA A 52 39.24 5.86 -10.68
CA ALA A 52 39.63 5.37 -9.34
C ALA A 52 40.66 6.14 -8.47
N SER A 53 40.21 6.30 -7.21
CA SER A 53 40.92 6.02 -5.95
C SER A 53 41.63 7.15 -5.17
N SER A 54 40.91 7.59 -4.13
CA SER A 54 41.28 7.35 -2.72
C SER A 54 42.17 8.35 -1.93
N SER A 55 41.71 8.53 -0.68
CA SER A 55 42.48 8.45 0.58
C SER A 55 42.72 9.72 1.43
N THR A 56 41.68 10.04 2.21
CA THR A 56 41.66 10.13 3.69
C THR A 56 42.71 10.91 4.51
N SER A 57 42.16 11.57 5.54
CA SER A 57 42.64 11.66 6.94
C SER A 57 43.57 12.82 7.36
N GLY A 58 43.23 13.48 8.49
CA GLY A 58 44.06 14.55 9.05
C GLY A 58 43.49 15.40 10.21
N SER A 59 42.66 14.84 11.10
CA SER A 59 42.06 15.57 12.24
C SER A 59 43.11 16.18 13.19
N THR A 60 42.87 17.39 13.76
CA THR A 60 42.88 17.71 15.23
C THR A 60 42.99 19.20 15.61
N SER A 61 41.88 19.73 16.14
CA SER A 61 41.70 20.50 17.39
C SER A 61 42.53 21.77 17.80
N SER A 62 41.75 22.68 18.43
CA SER A 62 42.10 23.57 19.58
C SER A 62 42.55 25.04 19.37
N SER A 63 41.54 25.90 19.15
CA SER A 63 41.23 27.10 19.97
C SER A 63 42.32 28.15 20.31
N SER A 64 42.15 29.39 19.83
CA SER A 64 41.62 30.55 20.60
C SER A 64 42.17 31.92 20.15
N GLY A 65 41.28 32.92 19.97
CA GLY A 65 41.66 34.33 19.73
C GLY A 65 40.64 35.13 18.90
N SER A 66 39.87 36.00 19.54
CA SER A 66 38.67 36.67 18.97
C SER A 66 38.93 37.93 18.14
N SER A 67 38.15 38.16 17.06
CA SER A 67 37.78 39.51 16.60
C SER A 67 36.55 39.57 15.67
N SER A 68 35.40 39.99 16.22
CA SER A 68 34.34 40.82 15.62
C SER A 68 33.95 40.72 14.13
N SER A 69 32.77 40.15 13.88
CA SER A 69 31.77 40.65 12.92
C SER A 69 30.38 40.26 13.43
N SER A 70 29.50 41.21 13.73
CA SER A 70 28.17 40.92 14.27
C SER A 70 27.17 40.63 13.15
N THR A 71 27.14 39.38 12.71
CA THR A 71 25.96 38.82 12.01
C THR A 71 24.76 38.88 12.95
N GLY A 72 23.62 39.35 12.44
CA GLY A 72 22.37 39.27 13.17
C GLY A 72 21.92 37.82 13.19
N GLY A 73 22.03 37.14 14.32
CA GLY A 73 21.63 35.74 14.42
C GLY A 73 20.12 35.59 14.20
N PHE A 74 19.74 34.51 13.52
CA PHE A 74 18.39 34.21 13.12
C PHE A 74 17.60 33.47 14.20
N ASN A 75 16.30 33.37 13.98
CA ASN A 75 15.35 32.74 14.88
C ASN A 75 14.87 31.40 14.32
N VAL A 76 14.59 30.45 15.20
CA VAL A 76 13.89 29.20 14.89
C VAL A 76 12.53 29.26 15.55
N GLY A 77 11.48 29.09 14.76
CA GLY A 77 10.09 29.27 15.14
C GLY A 77 9.14 28.67 14.11
N GLY A 78 7.88 29.06 14.20
CA GLY A 78 6.83 28.64 13.28
C GLY A 78 5.45 28.87 13.88
N ASN A 79 4.47 28.06 13.54
CA ASN A 79 3.07 28.27 13.94
C ASN A 79 2.54 27.10 14.75
N ALA A 80 1.76 27.39 15.80
CA ALA A 80 1.12 26.39 16.63
C ALA A 80 -0.40 26.42 16.48
N THR A 81 -1.02 25.24 16.43
CA THR A 81 -2.47 25.04 16.28
C THR A 81 -2.97 23.98 17.26
N GLY A 82 -4.14 24.21 17.87
CA GLY A 82 -4.75 23.29 18.84
C GLY A 82 -4.19 23.36 20.28
N ILE A 83 -3.49 24.43 20.65
CA ILE A 83 -2.94 24.66 22.00
C ILE A 83 -4.06 25.11 22.97
N ASN A 84 -4.73 24.15 23.61
CA ASN A 84 -5.69 24.39 24.69
C ASN A 84 -5.11 24.02 26.08
N GLY A 85 -3.85 24.39 26.33
CA GLY A 85 -3.12 23.97 27.53
C GLY A 85 -1.75 24.64 27.66
N SER A 86 -0.74 23.85 28.05
CA SER A 86 0.64 24.32 28.16
C SER A 86 1.59 23.27 27.60
N VAL A 87 2.23 23.57 26.47
CA VAL A 87 3.16 22.67 25.76
C VAL A 87 4.53 23.32 25.74
N THR A 88 5.57 22.64 26.21
CA THR A 88 6.94 23.20 26.22
C THR A 88 7.79 22.50 25.18
N LEU A 89 8.20 23.25 24.17
CA LEU A 89 9.23 22.85 23.21
C LEU A 89 10.61 23.06 23.82
N THR A 90 11.56 22.19 23.49
CA THR A 90 12.99 22.37 23.76
C THR A 90 13.78 22.12 22.48
N ASN A 91 14.61 23.09 22.09
CA ASN A 91 15.63 22.88 21.07
C ASN A 91 16.83 22.16 21.73
N GLN A 92 16.98 20.86 21.48
CA GLN A 92 18.04 20.03 22.06
C GLN A 92 19.45 20.50 21.66
N ALA A 93 19.61 21.13 20.49
CA ALA A 93 20.91 21.59 20.00
C ALA A 93 21.54 22.70 20.87
N ASN A 94 20.72 23.49 21.59
CA ASN A 94 21.19 24.61 22.42
C ASN A 94 20.53 24.70 23.82
N ASN A 95 19.53 23.85 24.11
CA ASN A 95 18.68 23.83 25.30
C ASN A 95 17.78 25.09 25.49
N ASP A 96 17.50 25.85 24.44
CA ASP A 96 16.46 26.88 24.49
C ASP A 96 15.08 26.21 24.62
N THR A 97 14.21 26.80 25.44
CA THR A 97 12.87 26.26 25.72
C THR A 97 11.78 27.28 25.49
N LYS A 98 10.67 26.87 24.88
CA LYS A 98 9.50 27.72 24.65
C LYS A 98 8.22 27.02 25.07
N THR A 99 7.56 27.58 26.09
CA THR A 99 6.19 27.19 26.45
C THR A 99 5.19 27.95 25.59
N LEU A 100 4.27 27.20 24.98
CA LEU A 100 3.11 27.65 24.21
C LEU A 100 1.86 27.50 25.07
N THR A 101 0.98 28.50 25.06
CA THR A 101 -0.26 28.53 25.85
C THR A 101 -1.50 28.98 25.06
N SER A 102 -1.36 29.13 23.75
CA SER A 102 -2.40 29.47 22.79
C SER A 102 -1.86 29.30 21.37
N ASP A 103 -2.76 29.17 20.40
CA ASP A 103 -2.43 29.12 18.97
C ASP A 103 -1.73 30.40 18.47
N GLY A 104 -1.04 30.26 17.34
CA GLY A 104 -0.39 31.35 16.61
C GLY A 104 1.14 31.19 16.50
N PRO A 105 1.82 32.21 15.94
CA PRO A 105 3.23 32.15 15.66
C PRO A 105 4.08 32.19 16.94
N PHE A 106 5.14 31.40 16.97
CA PHE A 106 6.07 31.30 18.08
C PHE A 106 7.53 31.28 17.60
N THR A 107 8.44 31.46 18.55
CA THR A 107 9.90 31.35 18.37
C THR A 107 10.44 30.58 19.56
N VAL A 108 11.24 29.54 19.31
CA VAL A 108 11.87 28.69 20.32
C VAL A 108 13.33 29.08 20.59
N SER A 109 14.11 29.34 19.54
CA SER A 109 15.48 29.88 19.64
C SER A 109 15.60 31.20 18.92
N SER A 110 16.47 32.08 19.40
CA SER A 110 16.70 33.40 18.81
C SER A 110 18.16 33.81 18.83
N GLY A 111 18.66 34.38 17.74
CA GLY A 111 20.05 34.82 17.65
C GLY A 111 21.05 33.71 17.28
N LEU A 112 20.59 32.64 16.62
CA LEU A 112 21.45 31.56 16.14
C LEU A 112 22.27 32.02 14.92
N PRO A 113 23.59 31.73 14.86
CA PRO A 113 24.38 31.96 13.65
C PRO A 113 23.82 31.24 12.42
N ASP A 114 24.13 31.79 11.24
CA ASP A 114 23.92 31.11 9.97
C ASP A 114 24.64 29.75 9.97
N GLY A 115 24.00 28.71 9.45
CA GLY A 115 24.46 27.33 9.52
C GLY A 115 24.28 26.62 10.88
N SER A 116 23.46 27.15 11.81
CA SER A 116 23.22 26.46 13.09
C SER A 116 22.17 25.35 12.96
N PRO A 117 22.47 24.09 13.31
CA PRO A 117 21.45 23.06 13.42
C PRO A 117 20.50 23.32 14.60
N PHE A 118 19.25 22.90 14.45
CA PHE A 118 18.26 22.84 15.51
C PHE A 118 17.58 21.46 15.52
N ASN A 119 17.18 21.01 16.71
CA ASN A 119 16.34 19.84 16.89
C ASN A 119 15.34 20.18 17.99
N VAL A 120 14.11 20.49 17.62
CA VAL A 120 13.06 21.00 18.49
C VAL A 120 12.07 19.89 18.80
N VAL A 121 12.11 19.40 20.04
CA VAL A 121 11.18 18.37 20.53
C VAL A 121 10.17 18.93 21.52
N ILE A 122 9.06 18.22 21.69
CA ILE A 122 8.10 18.46 22.76
C ILE A 122 8.64 17.85 24.05
N SER A 123 9.02 18.70 25.00
CA SER A 123 9.77 18.33 26.21
C SER A 123 8.91 18.18 27.47
N THR A 124 7.79 18.88 27.54
CA THR A 124 6.68 18.58 28.47
C THR A 124 5.36 18.89 27.78
N ASN A 125 4.42 17.96 27.90
CA ASN A 125 3.03 18.15 27.49
C ASN A 125 2.14 18.28 28.74
N ALA A 126 0.99 18.93 28.63
CA ALA A 126 -0.06 18.78 29.64
C ALA A 126 -0.57 17.34 29.61
N THR A 127 -1.11 16.82 30.71
CA THR A 127 -1.56 15.42 30.81
C THR A 127 -2.71 15.06 29.87
N ASP A 128 -3.32 16.06 29.24
CA ASP A 128 -4.61 16.00 28.56
C ASP A 128 -4.50 16.53 27.10
N LEU A 129 -3.30 16.52 26.51
CA LEU A 129 -3.02 16.94 25.13
C LEU A 129 -2.12 15.89 24.44
N ASN A 130 -2.38 15.57 23.18
CA ASN A 130 -1.43 14.84 22.33
C ASN A 130 -0.92 15.79 21.24
N CYS A 131 0.40 15.92 21.08
CA CYS A 131 0.98 16.93 20.20
C CYS A 131 2.11 16.33 19.37
N SER A 132 2.09 16.61 18.07
CA SER A 132 3.21 16.37 17.15
C SER A 132 3.91 17.69 16.81
N ILE A 133 5.13 17.57 16.30
CA ILE A 133 5.87 18.67 15.71
C ILE A 133 6.44 18.22 14.37
N GLU A 134 6.14 18.95 13.30
CA GLU A 134 6.69 18.76 11.96
C GLU A 134 7.71 19.86 11.67
N GLY A 135 8.70 19.55 10.83
CA GLY A 135 9.86 20.43 10.59
C GLY A 135 10.74 20.63 11.83
N GLY A 136 10.67 19.71 12.80
CA GLY A 136 11.31 19.83 14.12
C GLY A 136 12.84 19.88 14.06
N GLU A 137 13.45 19.32 13.02
CA GLU A 137 14.89 19.21 12.85
C GLU A 137 15.32 19.91 11.55
N GLY A 138 16.53 20.46 11.52
CA GLY A 138 17.07 21.16 10.34
C GLY A 138 18.18 22.15 10.66
N ILE A 139 18.55 22.97 9.67
CA ILE A 139 19.60 23.99 9.78
C ILE A 139 19.05 25.38 9.48
N VAL A 140 19.44 26.36 10.28
CA VAL A 140 19.19 27.78 10.04
C VAL A 140 20.07 28.27 8.89
N SER A 141 19.49 28.57 7.73
CA SER A 141 20.22 29.09 6.55
C SER A 141 19.58 30.37 6.02
N GLY A 142 20.37 31.44 5.84
CA GLY A 142 20.01 32.68 5.15
C GLY A 142 18.93 33.57 5.81
N GLY A 143 18.16 33.04 6.77
CA GLY A 143 17.00 33.72 7.36
C GLY A 143 16.47 33.06 8.63
N ASN A 144 15.35 33.61 9.15
CA ASN A 144 14.63 32.98 10.26
C ASN A 144 13.89 31.75 9.76
N TYR A 145 14.16 30.58 10.35
CA TYR A 145 13.38 29.38 10.09
C TYR A 145 12.01 29.50 10.79
N ASN A 146 10.94 29.53 10.01
CA ASN A 146 9.55 29.56 10.50
C ASN A 146 8.77 28.27 10.16
N GLY A 147 9.48 27.20 9.77
CA GLY A 147 8.88 25.95 9.29
C GLY A 147 8.34 25.02 10.37
N LEU A 148 8.51 25.33 11.67
CA LEU A 148 7.97 24.48 12.73
C LEU A 148 6.44 24.52 12.73
N SER A 149 5.80 23.38 12.47
CA SER A 149 4.37 23.20 12.66
C SER A 149 4.13 22.39 13.93
N VAL A 150 3.61 23.03 14.98
CA VAL A 150 3.21 22.33 16.22
C VAL A 150 1.72 22.11 16.16
N THR A 151 1.32 20.90 15.79
CA THR A 151 -0.07 20.47 15.78
C THR A 151 -0.36 19.73 17.07
N CYS A 152 -1.08 20.38 17.96
CA CYS A 152 -1.68 19.70 19.10
C CYS A 152 -3.08 19.22 18.73
N LEU A 153 -3.28 17.92 18.84
CA LEU A 153 -4.60 17.31 18.86
C LEU A 153 -5.26 17.65 20.20
N GLY A 154 -5.77 18.88 20.28
CA GLY A 154 -6.76 19.26 21.27
C GLY A 154 -8.07 18.54 20.95
N GLU A 155 -8.69 17.95 21.98
CA GLU A 155 -9.96 17.23 21.93
C GLU A 155 -10.92 17.81 20.87
N ASN A 156 -11.12 17.07 19.79
CA ASN A 156 -12.12 17.39 18.77
C ASN A 156 -12.78 16.16 18.13
N GLY A 157 -12.54 14.96 18.64
CA GLY A 157 -13.27 13.75 18.25
C GLY A 157 -13.23 13.36 16.76
N TYR A 158 -13.98 12.30 16.46
CA TYR A 158 -14.08 11.68 15.15
C TYR A 158 -15.50 11.72 14.62
N ASN A 159 -15.65 11.97 13.32
CA ASN A 159 -16.90 11.79 12.60
C ASN A 159 -16.95 10.41 11.95
N LEU A 160 -18.02 9.67 12.23
CA LEU A 160 -18.31 8.35 11.65
C LEU A 160 -19.29 8.53 10.49
N VAL A 161 -18.81 8.32 9.26
CA VAL A 161 -19.64 8.35 8.06
C VAL A 161 -20.12 6.93 7.76
N PRO A 162 -21.44 6.63 7.79
CA PRO A 162 -21.93 5.29 7.49
C PRO A 162 -21.68 4.95 6.02
N PHE A 163 -21.12 3.77 5.74
CA PHE A 163 -20.77 3.37 4.38
C PHE A 163 -21.67 2.25 3.83
N GLY A 164 -22.03 1.25 4.65
CA GLY A 164 -22.93 0.17 4.24
C GLY A 164 -23.15 -0.90 5.31
N ILE A 165 -24.10 -1.81 5.09
CA ILE A 165 -24.38 -2.93 6.01
C ILE A 165 -24.69 -4.19 5.19
N GLN A 166 -24.23 -5.34 5.65
CA GLN A 166 -24.78 -6.64 5.29
C GLN A 166 -25.28 -7.40 6.51
N THR A 167 -26.26 -8.28 6.31
CA THR A 167 -26.62 -9.27 7.33
C THR A 167 -26.79 -10.66 6.76
N GLN A 168 -26.37 -11.65 7.55
CA GLN A 168 -26.57 -13.06 7.26
C GLN A 168 -27.28 -13.75 8.43
N ALA A 169 -28.21 -14.65 8.10
CA ALA A 169 -28.84 -15.50 9.12
C ALA A 169 -27.79 -16.45 9.74
N PRO A 170 -27.81 -16.70 11.06
CA PRO A 170 -28.91 -16.39 11.97
C PRO A 170 -28.93 -14.97 12.56
N SER A 171 -27.78 -14.31 12.75
CA SER A 171 -27.65 -12.96 13.36
C SER A 171 -26.22 -12.36 13.16
N ILE A 172 -25.64 -12.49 11.97
CA ILE A 172 -24.37 -11.83 11.63
C ILE A 172 -24.70 -10.46 11.02
N VAL A 173 -24.04 -9.41 11.49
CA VAL A 173 -24.08 -8.04 11.00
C VAL A 173 -22.66 -7.61 10.63
N VAL A 174 -22.50 -7.00 9.46
CA VAL A 174 -21.23 -6.39 9.05
C VAL A 174 -21.53 -4.94 8.70
N SER A 175 -20.96 -4.01 9.46
CA SER A 175 -21.14 -2.57 9.31
C SER A 175 -19.87 -1.95 8.73
N GLY A 176 -19.99 -1.36 7.54
CA GLY A 176 -18.95 -0.52 6.94
C GLY A 176 -19.11 0.93 7.36
N LEU A 177 -18.04 1.56 7.82
CA LEU A 177 -17.99 2.97 8.17
C LEU A 177 -16.67 3.60 7.70
N ARG A 178 -16.68 4.90 7.43
CA ARG A 178 -15.47 5.71 7.22
C ARG A 178 -15.27 6.60 8.43
N VAL A 179 -14.10 6.51 9.08
CA VAL A 179 -13.72 7.45 10.15
C VAL A 179 -12.95 8.61 9.53
N VAL A 180 -13.38 9.83 9.83
CA VAL A 180 -12.65 11.06 9.48
C VAL A 180 -12.42 11.90 10.72
N ASP A 181 -11.30 12.59 10.76
CA ASP A 181 -11.01 13.62 11.77
C ASP A 181 -12.01 14.78 11.63
N ARG A 182 -12.59 15.25 12.74
CA ARG A 182 -13.69 16.23 12.72
C ARG A 182 -13.25 17.62 12.25
N ALA A 183 -11.97 17.98 12.43
CA ALA A 183 -11.46 19.32 12.12
C ALA A 183 -10.95 19.44 10.67
N THR A 184 -10.26 18.42 10.17
CA THR A 184 -9.63 18.39 8.85
C THR A 184 -10.46 17.66 7.79
N ASN A 185 -11.42 16.83 8.22
CA ASN A 185 -12.19 15.92 7.35
C ASN A 185 -11.28 14.96 6.53
N LYS A 186 -10.07 14.70 7.02
CA LYS A 186 -9.17 13.68 6.48
C LYS A 186 -9.50 12.29 7.06
N PRO A 187 -9.29 11.21 6.29
CA PRO A 187 -9.47 9.84 6.78
C PRO A 187 -8.51 9.52 7.94
N VAL A 188 -8.97 8.72 8.91
CA VAL A 188 -8.14 8.23 10.02
C VAL A 188 -7.85 6.75 9.79
N SER A 189 -6.59 6.40 9.54
CA SER A 189 -6.11 5.02 9.39
C SER A 189 -5.53 4.45 10.70
N GLY A 190 -5.45 3.12 10.81
CA GLY A 190 -4.73 2.44 11.90
C GLY A 190 -5.53 2.21 13.19
N LEU A 191 -6.84 2.49 13.22
CA LEU A 191 -7.68 2.16 14.38
C LEU A 191 -7.86 0.64 14.50
N THR A 192 -7.83 0.15 15.74
CA THR A 192 -7.97 -1.25 16.12
C THR A 192 -9.34 -1.53 16.75
N LEU A 193 -9.64 -2.79 17.05
CA LEU A 193 -10.88 -3.17 17.74
C LEU A 193 -11.05 -2.51 19.11
N ASN A 194 -9.95 -2.21 19.80
CA ASN A 194 -10.00 -1.55 21.11
C ASN A 194 -10.45 -0.09 21.01
N ASP A 195 -10.32 0.53 19.82
CA ASP A 195 -10.72 1.89 19.54
C ASP A 195 -12.21 2.00 19.16
N PHE A 196 -12.95 0.89 19.06
CA PHE A 196 -14.39 0.88 18.78
C PHE A 196 -15.19 0.33 19.97
N VAL A 197 -16.14 1.13 20.46
CA VAL A 197 -17.10 0.69 21.47
C VAL A 197 -18.42 0.35 20.77
N VAL A 198 -18.86 -0.90 20.92
CA VAL A 198 -20.12 -1.40 20.37
C VAL A 198 -21.05 -1.83 21.51
N ARG A 199 -22.33 -1.45 21.42
CA ARG A 199 -23.34 -1.69 22.46
C ARG A 199 -24.60 -2.32 21.85
N GLU A 200 -25.30 -3.15 22.62
CA GLU A 200 -26.60 -3.73 22.27
C GLU A 200 -27.68 -3.18 23.23
N ASN A 201 -28.57 -2.32 22.73
CA ASN A 201 -29.57 -1.58 23.52
C ASN A 201 -28.93 -0.77 24.67
N ASP A 202 -27.89 0.02 24.35
CA ASP A 202 -27.04 0.80 25.25
C ASP A 202 -26.23 0.01 26.31
N GLU A 203 -26.39 -1.32 26.39
CA GLU A 203 -25.59 -2.19 27.25
C GLU A 203 -24.35 -2.73 26.53
N ALA A 204 -23.26 -2.98 27.28
CA ALA A 204 -22.07 -3.62 26.74
C ALA A 204 -22.36 -5.04 26.24
N LEU A 205 -21.63 -5.48 25.22
CA LEU A 205 -21.84 -6.81 24.63
C LEU A 205 -21.62 -7.93 25.66
N GLY A 206 -22.49 -8.95 25.61
CA GLY A 206 -22.36 -10.14 26.43
C GLY A 206 -21.21 -11.03 25.96
N SER A 207 -20.67 -11.84 26.88
CA SER A 207 -19.60 -12.84 26.63
C SER A 207 -19.89 -13.85 25.50
N GLU A 208 -21.15 -13.92 25.06
CA GLU A 208 -21.64 -14.78 24.01
C GLU A 208 -21.72 -14.13 22.62
N ALA A 209 -21.42 -12.82 22.52
CA ALA A 209 -21.33 -12.10 21.25
C ALA A 209 -19.88 -12.07 20.74
N PHE A 210 -19.73 -12.20 19.43
CA PHE A 210 -18.49 -12.00 18.69
C PHE A 210 -18.49 -10.57 18.14
N LEU A 211 -17.40 -9.84 18.37
CA LEU A 211 -17.12 -8.53 17.81
C LEU A 211 -15.70 -8.56 17.25
N ASP A 212 -15.53 -8.02 16.06
CA ASP A 212 -14.24 -7.90 15.38
C ASP A 212 -14.24 -6.64 14.49
N SER A 213 -13.06 -6.10 14.20
CA SER A 213 -12.92 -4.95 13.30
C SER A 213 -11.61 -4.98 12.55
N GLU A 214 -11.70 -4.79 11.23
CA GLU A 214 -10.53 -4.67 10.37
C GLU A 214 -10.59 -3.36 9.56
N PRO A 215 -9.44 -2.69 9.31
CA PRO A 215 -9.33 -1.72 8.24
C PRO A 215 -9.53 -2.45 6.90
N VAL A 216 -10.29 -1.87 5.97
CA VAL A 216 -10.54 -2.48 4.68
C VAL A 216 -9.32 -2.35 3.79
N SER A 217 -8.51 -3.41 3.71
CA SER A 217 -7.29 -3.44 2.90
C SER A 217 -7.58 -3.28 1.40
N ASN A 218 -6.66 -2.62 0.69
CA ASN A 218 -6.80 -2.30 -0.74
C ASN A 218 -7.02 -3.57 -1.61
N ALA A 219 -6.51 -4.73 -1.19
CA ALA A 219 -6.68 -6.00 -1.90
C ALA A 219 -8.16 -6.46 -2.00
N ASN A 220 -8.99 -6.13 -1.01
CA ASN A 220 -10.42 -6.49 -0.96
C ASN A 220 -11.35 -5.30 -1.30
N LEU A 221 -10.79 -4.15 -1.71
CA LEU A 221 -11.53 -2.93 -2.03
C LEU A 221 -11.58 -2.70 -3.54
N ILE A 222 -12.79 -2.77 -4.12
CA ILE A 222 -13.04 -2.39 -5.51
C ILE A 222 -13.25 -0.88 -5.57
N ILE A 223 -12.34 -0.14 -6.22
CA ILE A 223 -12.40 1.31 -6.34
C ILE A 223 -12.87 1.68 -7.75
N LYS A 224 -14.05 2.29 -7.86
CA LYS A 224 -14.66 2.71 -9.13
C LYS A 224 -14.32 4.17 -9.43
N THR A 225 -13.35 4.41 -10.31
CA THR A 225 -13.02 5.74 -10.81
C THR A 225 -13.81 6.03 -12.09
N VAL A 226 -14.57 7.11 -12.14
CA VAL A 226 -15.24 7.57 -13.36
C VAL A 226 -14.60 8.87 -13.83
N LEU A 227 -13.95 8.82 -14.99
CA LEU A 227 -13.35 9.99 -15.62
C LEU A 227 -14.37 10.60 -16.60
N LEU A 228 -14.82 11.82 -16.33
CA LEU A 228 -15.75 12.61 -17.14
C LEU A 228 -14.94 13.72 -17.82
N LEU A 229 -14.73 13.59 -19.13
CA LEU A 229 -13.92 14.50 -19.92
C LEU A 229 -14.77 15.39 -20.83
N ASP A 230 -14.72 16.70 -20.62
CA ASP A 230 -15.30 17.66 -21.57
C ASP A 230 -14.55 17.57 -22.90
N ILE A 231 -15.29 17.45 -24.00
CA ILE A 231 -14.76 17.50 -25.37
C ILE A 231 -15.50 18.53 -26.23
N SER A 232 -16.27 19.43 -25.63
CA SER A 232 -17.00 20.48 -26.33
C SER A 232 -16.05 21.44 -27.08
N THR A 233 -16.57 22.21 -28.03
CA THR A 233 -15.73 23.03 -28.93
C THR A 233 -15.10 24.29 -28.30
N SER A 234 -15.23 24.49 -26.98
CA SER A 234 -14.46 25.48 -26.23
C SER A 234 -12.97 25.10 -26.18
N LEU A 235 -12.70 23.80 -26.00
CA LEU A 235 -11.37 23.21 -26.15
C LEU A 235 -10.98 23.14 -27.64
N SER A 236 -9.77 23.59 -27.98
CA SER A 236 -9.17 23.45 -29.32
C SER A 236 -8.82 21.99 -29.67
N GLU A 237 -8.27 21.75 -30.87
CA GLU A 237 -7.77 20.40 -31.22
C GLU A 237 -6.50 20.05 -30.43
N SER A 238 -5.64 21.03 -30.15
CA SER A 238 -4.46 20.90 -29.28
C SER A 238 -4.83 20.68 -27.81
N ASP A 239 -5.87 21.35 -27.31
CA ASP A 239 -6.34 21.15 -25.93
C ASP A 239 -6.77 19.69 -25.67
N ILE A 240 -7.40 19.04 -26.67
CA ILE A 240 -7.76 17.61 -26.58
C ILE A 240 -6.54 16.70 -26.59
N ILE A 241 -5.43 17.09 -27.23
CA ILE A 241 -4.17 16.33 -27.16
C ILE A 241 -3.62 16.36 -25.73
N THR A 242 -3.59 17.55 -25.09
CA THR A 242 -3.16 17.71 -23.69
C THR A 242 -4.09 16.98 -22.72
N LEU A 243 -5.41 17.07 -22.91
CA LEU A 243 -6.42 16.31 -22.17
C LEU A 243 -6.18 14.79 -22.26
N LYS A 244 -5.88 14.28 -23.46
CA LYS A 244 -5.56 12.85 -23.69
C LYS A 244 -4.22 12.46 -23.04
N GLN A 245 -3.20 13.34 -23.05
CA GLN A 245 -1.94 13.13 -22.35
C GLN A 245 -2.15 13.02 -20.83
N ALA A 246 -2.78 14.02 -20.23
CA ALA A 246 -3.07 14.07 -18.80
C ALA A 246 -3.95 12.88 -18.34
N ALA A 247 -4.98 12.52 -19.12
CA ALA A 247 -5.82 11.35 -18.83
C ALA A 247 -5.05 10.02 -18.87
N ARG A 248 -4.02 9.87 -19.73
CA ARG A 248 -3.16 8.67 -19.77
C ARG A 248 -2.22 8.60 -18.57
N ALA A 249 -1.67 9.74 -18.14
CA ALA A 249 -0.75 9.83 -16.99
C ALA A 249 -1.40 9.50 -15.63
N VAL A 250 -2.73 9.46 -15.55
CA VAL A 250 -3.49 8.93 -14.39
C VAL A 250 -3.58 7.39 -14.40
N ILE A 251 -3.44 6.78 -15.58
CA ILE A 251 -3.66 5.34 -15.79
C ILE A 251 -2.34 4.58 -15.85
N TYR A 252 -1.32 5.19 -16.47
CA TYR A 252 0.00 4.60 -16.63
C TYR A 252 1.08 5.65 -16.85
N GLU A 253 2.34 5.25 -16.65
CA GLU A 253 3.53 5.95 -17.11
C GLU A 253 4.26 5.11 -18.17
N GLU A 254 4.92 5.76 -19.12
CA GLU A 254 5.78 5.08 -20.10
C GLU A 254 7.23 5.23 -19.63
N ASN A 255 7.90 4.12 -19.34
CA ASN A 255 9.32 4.14 -19.01
C ASN A 255 10.17 4.44 -20.25
N ASN A 256 11.49 4.64 -20.06
CA ASN A 256 12.44 4.97 -21.14
C ASN A 256 12.54 3.90 -22.27
N HIS A 257 11.89 2.75 -22.11
CA HIS A 257 11.80 1.67 -23.11
C HIS A 257 10.41 1.59 -23.80
N GLY A 258 9.49 2.52 -23.50
CA GLY A 258 8.13 2.56 -24.05
C GLY A 258 7.19 1.52 -23.46
N VAL A 259 7.49 0.97 -22.28
CA VAL A 259 6.62 0.04 -21.55
C VAL A 259 5.68 0.82 -20.65
N LYS A 260 4.38 0.51 -20.74
CA LYS A 260 3.32 1.15 -19.95
C LYS A 260 3.21 0.50 -18.56
N VAL A 261 3.72 1.18 -17.53
CA VAL A 261 3.64 0.76 -16.13
C VAL A 261 2.34 1.29 -15.51
N SER A 262 1.55 0.42 -14.88
CA SER A 262 0.23 0.78 -14.34
C SER A 262 0.33 1.72 -13.13
N ARG A 263 -0.33 2.87 -13.20
CA ARG A 263 -0.56 3.76 -12.04
C ARG A 263 -1.85 3.43 -11.28
N LEU A 264 -2.62 2.45 -11.76
CA LEU A 264 -3.83 1.96 -11.08
C LEU A 264 -3.45 1.06 -9.89
N ILE A 265 -3.98 1.40 -8.70
CA ILE A 265 -3.76 0.59 -7.49
C ILE A 265 -4.58 -0.71 -7.51
N PRO A 266 -4.22 -1.74 -6.71
CA PRO A 266 -5.00 -2.96 -6.57
C PRO A 266 -6.49 -2.69 -6.33
N GLY A 267 -7.35 -3.46 -7.01
CA GLY A 267 -8.81 -3.28 -6.94
C GLY A 267 -9.39 -2.10 -7.72
N GLN A 268 -8.59 -1.11 -8.16
CA GLN A 268 -9.09 0.04 -8.92
C GLN A 268 -9.57 -0.34 -10.33
N ARG A 269 -10.69 0.25 -10.76
CA ARG A 269 -11.28 0.10 -12.08
C ARG A 269 -11.71 1.46 -12.61
N VAL A 270 -11.22 1.86 -13.77
CA VAL A 270 -11.52 3.14 -14.41
C VAL A 270 -12.57 2.96 -15.51
N ALA A 271 -13.55 3.86 -15.57
CA ALA A 271 -14.45 4.01 -16.73
C ALA A 271 -14.29 5.43 -17.29
N ILE A 272 -14.30 5.55 -18.62
CA ILE A 272 -14.04 6.83 -19.31
C ILE A 272 -15.25 7.22 -20.14
N TYR A 273 -15.70 8.45 -19.90
CA TYR A 273 -16.82 9.08 -20.54
C TYR A 273 -16.38 10.43 -21.09
N THR A 274 -16.84 10.77 -22.28
CA THR A 274 -16.71 12.11 -22.84
C THR A 274 -18.07 12.80 -22.82
N PHE A 275 -18.06 14.13 -22.78
CA PHE A 275 -19.30 14.89 -22.93
C PHE A 275 -19.13 16.17 -23.76
N ASP A 276 -20.18 16.44 -24.53
CA ASP A 276 -20.48 17.71 -25.17
C ASP A 276 -21.97 18.02 -24.97
N SER A 277 -22.71 18.33 -26.03
CA SER A 277 -24.16 18.22 -26.11
C SER A 277 -24.72 16.86 -25.65
N GLN A 278 -23.97 15.78 -25.80
CA GLN A 278 -24.32 14.41 -25.39
C GLN A 278 -23.26 13.85 -24.45
N VAL A 279 -23.60 12.82 -23.67
CA VAL A 279 -22.67 12.09 -22.82
C VAL A 279 -22.46 10.70 -23.41
N GLU A 280 -21.22 10.38 -23.79
CA GLU A 280 -20.86 9.10 -24.40
C GLU A 280 -19.91 8.30 -23.51
N ARG A 281 -20.12 6.99 -23.45
CA ARG A 281 -19.22 6.07 -22.75
C ARG A 281 -18.23 5.50 -23.76
N ILE A 282 -16.98 5.92 -23.66
CA ILE A 282 -15.89 5.39 -24.47
C ILE A 282 -15.53 3.97 -24.00
N ILE A 283 -15.36 3.77 -22.68
CA ILE A 283 -15.12 2.45 -22.08
C ILE A 283 -15.80 2.33 -20.70
N GLY A 284 -16.29 1.12 -20.39
CA GLY A 284 -16.77 0.80 -19.04
C GLY A 284 -15.61 0.48 -18.08
N PHE A 285 -15.94 0.15 -16.83
CA PHE A 285 -14.93 -0.16 -15.80
C PHE A 285 -13.95 -1.26 -16.22
N SER A 286 -12.68 -0.88 -16.34
CA SER A 286 -11.55 -1.75 -16.69
C SER A 286 -10.38 -1.54 -15.72
N SER A 287 -9.55 -2.57 -15.56
CA SER A 287 -8.16 -2.46 -15.03
C SER A 287 -7.12 -2.77 -16.11
N ASP A 288 -7.54 -3.04 -17.34
CA ASP A 288 -6.64 -3.24 -18.47
C ASP A 288 -6.16 -1.87 -18.96
N VAL A 289 -4.91 -1.54 -18.61
CA VAL A 289 -4.22 -0.30 -19.00
C VAL A 289 -4.16 -0.13 -20.51
N GLY A 290 -3.98 -1.21 -21.28
CA GLY A 290 -3.96 -1.15 -22.74
C GLY A 290 -5.32 -0.75 -23.30
N ALA A 291 -6.38 -1.42 -22.85
CA ALA A 291 -7.75 -1.09 -23.27
C ALA A 291 -8.19 0.32 -22.84
N LEU A 292 -7.70 0.82 -21.70
CA LEU A 292 -7.94 2.19 -21.25
C LEU A 292 -7.15 3.23 -22.06
N ALA A 293 -5.91 2.93 -22.44
CA ALA A 293 -5.11 3.78 -23.33
C ALA A 293 -5.76 3.89 -24.72
N ASP A 294 -6.12 2.74 -25.33
CA ASP A 294 -6.82 2.68 -26.61
C ASP A 294 -8.15 3.45 -26.58
N ALA A 295 -8.86 3.40 -25.45
CA ALA A 295 -10.07 4.19 -25.23
C ALA A 295 -9.78 5.69 -25.25
N ILE A 296 -8.79 6.19 -24.51
CA ILE A 296 -8.40 7.62 -24.54
C ILE A 296 -7.97 8.02 -25.96
N ASP A 297 -7.16 7.20 -26.62
CA ASP A 297 -6.64 7.51 -27.96
C ASP A 297 -7.76 7.57 -29.02
N SER A 298 -8.87 6.87 -28.81
CA SER A 298 -10.08 6.93 -29.65
C SER A 298 -10.89 8.24 -29.53
N ILE A 299 -10.63 9.08 -28.52
CA ILE A 299 -11.31 10.37 -28.35
C ILE A 299 -10.96 11.28 -29.55
N PRO A 300 -11.96 11.83 -30.26
CA PRO A 300 -11.73 12.63 -31.45
C PRO A 300 -11.11 13.99 -31.08
N GLU A 301 -9.97 14.32 -31.69
CA GLU A 301 -9.36 15.66 -31.57
C GLU A 301 -10.12 16.69 -32.42
N LYS A 302 -10.47 16.30 -33.66
CA LYS A 302 -11.10 17.16 -34.66
C LYS A 302 -12.56 17.46 -34.37
N ILE A 303 -12.97 18.69 -34.64
CA ILE A 303 -14.38 19.09 -34.50
C ILE A 303 -15.27 18.48 -35.61
N VAL A 304 -14.75 18.38 -36.84
CA VAL A 304 -15.47 17.81 -38.01
C VAL A 304 -14.52 16.93 -38.83
N GLU A 305 -14.95 15.70 -39.15
CA GLU A 305 -14.25 14.84 -40.11
C GLU A 305 -15.23 14.22 -41.12
N GLY A 306 -14.84 14.21 -42.40
CA GLY A 306 -15.68 13.64 -43.48
C GLY A 306 -17.03 14.34 -43.72
N GLY A 307 -17.30 15.47 -43.05
CA GLY A 307 -18.59 16.15 -43.04
C GLY A 307 -19.51 15.78 -41.88
N THR A 308 -19.03 14.95 -40.94
CA THR A 308 -19.69 14.63 -39.66
C THR A 308 -19.08 15.47 -38.55
N THR A 309 -19.91 16.14 -37.75
CA THR A 309 -19.47 16.77 -36.50
C THR A 309 -19.16 15.68 -35.48
N LEU A 310 -17.95 15.66 -34.95
CA LEU A 310 -17.48 14.72 -33.93
C LEU A 310 -17.49 15.30 -32.52
N ARG A 311 -17.49 16.63 -32.40
CA ARG A 311 -17.50 17.38 -31.14
C ARG A 311 -18.53 18.51 -31.19
N GLY A 312 -19.43 18.56 -30.22
CA GLY A 312 -20.53 19.52 -30.10
C GLY A 312 -20.14 20.84 -29.43
N ASN A 313 -20.93 21.90 -29.69
CA ASN A 313 -20.68 23.26 -29.20
C ASN A 313 -21.38 23.59 -27.87
N SER A 314 -21.73 22.57 -27.09
CA SER A 314 -22.50 22.67 -25.85
C SER A 314 -21.85 21.76 -24.81
N THR A 315 -21.97 22.12 -23.54
CA THR A 315 -21.35 21.47 -22.40
C THR A 315 -22.44 20.92 -21.47
N ASN A 316 -22.79 19.64 -21.64
CA ASN A 316 -23.80 18.96 -20.81
C ASN A 316 -23.22 18.51 -19.45
N LEU A 317 -22.63 19.46 -18.74
CA LEU A 317 -22.01 19.31 -17.42
C LEU A 317 -22.87 18.49 -16.43
N ILE A 318 -24.13 18.89 -16.22
CA ILE A 318 -25.02 18.26 -15.25
C ILE A 318 -25.40 16.84 -15.69
N GLY A 319 -25.65 16.61 -16.98
CA GLY A 319 -25.93 15.27 -17.52
C GLY A 319 -24.71 14.34 -17.44
N ALA A 320 -23.50 14.87 -17.62
CA ALA A 320 -22.25 14.13 -17.48
C ALA A 320 -22.05 13.66 -16.04
N VAL A 321 -22.13 14.57 -15.07
CA VAL A 321 -22.08 14.24 -13.64
C VAL A 321 -23.16 13.22 -13.28
N GLN A 322 -24.41 13.47 -13.68
CA GLN A 322 -25.53 12.56 -13.41
C GLN A 322 -25.26 11.14 -13.95
N THR A 323 -24.72 11.03 -15.16
CA THR A 323 -24.37 9.76 -15.78
C THR A 323 -23.21 9.09 -15.06
N GLY A 324 -22.17 9.84 -14.71
CA GLY A 324 -20.97 9.33 -14.04
C GLY A 324 -21.26 8.81 -12.63
N VAL A 325 -21.96 9.61 -11.80
CA VAL A 325 -22.31 9.19 -10.44
C VAL A 325 -23.30 8.02 -10.42
N ALA A 326 -24.03 7.75 -11.50
CA ALA A 326 -24.88 6.57 -11.61
C ALA A 326 -24.12 5.25 -11.86
N GLN A 327 -22.81 5.28 -12.16
CA GLN A 327 -22.07 4.06 -12.56
C GLN A 327 -21.66 3.14 -11.41
N TRP A 328 -21.51 3.67 -10.18
CA TRP A 328 -21.17 2.86 -9.01
C TRP A 328 -22.22 2.98 -7.90
N THR A 329 -22.20 2.06 -6.95
CA THR A 329 -22.92 2.17 -5.69
C THR A 329 -22.01 1.69 -4.57
N ASN A 330 -21.85 2.50 -3.53
CA ASN A 330 -21.10 2.10 -2.34
C ASN A 330 -21.74 0.82 -1.76
N ARG A 331 -20.95 -0.23 -1.61
CA ARG A 331 -21.38 -1.55 -1.15
C ARG A 331 -20.35 -2.11 -0.21
N PHE A 332 -20.77 -2.64 0.93
CA PHE A 332 -19.94 -3.56 1.71
C PHE A 332 -20.49 -4.98 1.51
N GLY A 333 -19.57 -5.95 1.41
CA GLY A 333 -19.81 -7.39 1.43
C GLY A 333 -19.31 -8.00 2.75
N LEU A 334 -19.38 -9.34 2.85
CA LEU A 334 -18.70 -10.07 3.93
C LEU A 334 -17.20 -10.18 3.68
N ASP A 335 -16.81 -10.31 2.41
CA ASP A 335 -15.44 -10.55 1.98
C ASP A 335 -14.87 -9.33 1.22
N ASP A 336 -15.71 -8.59 0.48
CA ASP A 336 -15.31 -7.43 -0.34
C ASP A 336 -15.92 -6.08 0.10
N ALA A 337 -15.42 -4.99 -0.47
CA ALA A 337 -16.06 -3.67 -0.43
C ALA A 337 -15.97 -3.03 -1.81
N GLU A 338 -16.93 -2.17 -2.14
CA GLU A 338 -16.98 -1.40 -3.39
C GLU A 338 -17.22 0.08 -3.04
N THR A 339 -16.30 0.93 -3.47
CA THR A 339 -16.34 2.39 -3.34
C THR A 339 -16.13 3.03 -4.71
N GLY A 340 -16.27 4.35 -4.81
CA GLY A 340 -15.95 5.05 -6.05
C GLY A 340 -16.05 6.56 -5.95
N TYR A 341 -15.46 7.21 -6.95
CA TYR A 341 -15.46 8.66 -7.12
C TYR A 341 -15.52 9.01 -8.61
N ALA A 342 -16.03 10.20 -8.91
CA ALA A 342 -15.96 10.79 -10.25
C ALA A 342 -14.95 11.94 -10.28
N ILE A 343 -14.15 11.99 -11.33
CA ILE A 343 -13.30 13.13 -11.67
C ILE A 343 -13.90 13.80 -12.90
N LEU A 344 -14.28 15.06 -12.75
CA LEU A 344 -14.88 15.89 -13.79
C LEU A 344 -13.85 16.91 -14.28
N VAL A 345 -13.50 16.87 -15.56
CA VAL A 345 -12.66 17.88 -16.22
C VAL A 345 -13.55 18.69 -17.16
N THR A 346 -13.57 20.02 -17.02
CA THR A 346 -14.42 20.93 -17.81
C THR A 346 -13.80 22.31 -17.96
N ASP A 347 -13.98 22.95 -19.12
CA ASP A 347 -13.55 24.34 -19.37
C ASP A 347 -14.72 25.31 -19.58
N GLY A 348 -15.96 24.82 -19.59
CA GLY A 348 -17.15 25.63 -19.89
C GLY A 348 -18.25 25.63 -18.82
N GLU A 349 -19.12 26.63 -18.88
CA GLU A 349 -20.39 26.68 -18.14
C GLU A 349 -21.39 25.63 -18.65
N HIS A 350 -22.41 25.29 -17.86
CA HIS A 350 -23.47 24.39 -18.32
C HIS A 350 -24.40 25.07 -19.34
N THR A 351 -24.43 24.56 -20.58
CA THR A 351 -25.22 25.15 -21.68
C THR A 351 -26.43 24.29 -22.11
N SER A 352 -27.05 23.55 -21.19
CA SER A 352 -28.29 22.81 -21.45
C SER A 352 -29.46 23.37 -20.63
N ASP A 353 -30.64 23.52 -21.26
CA ASP A 353 -31.77 24.27 -20.69
C ASP A 353 -32.55 23.54 -19.56
N ASP A 354 -32.29 22.25 -19.33
CA ASP A 354 -33.21 21.35 -18.60
C ASP A 354 -32.75 20.92 -17.18
N ALA A 355 -31.49 21.18 -16.77
CA ALA A 355 -30.93 20.67 -15.52
C ALA A 355 -30.06 21.67 -14.75
N THR A 356 -30.03 21.55 -13.42
CA THR A 356 -29.20 22.36 -12.51
C THR A 356 -28.51 21.47 -11.47
N PRO A 357 -27.43 21.91 -10.80
CA PRO A 357 -26.82 21.16 -9.70
C PRO A 357 -27.86 20.74 -8.63
N ALA A 358 -28.77 21.64 -8.27
CA ALA A 358 -29.88 21.37 -7.35
C ALA A 358 -30.79 20.20 -7.81
N SER A 359 -30.97 19.98 -9.11
CA SER A 359 -31.81 18.91 -9.64
C SER A 359 -31.20 17.51 -9.49
N ILE A 360 -29.87 17.40 -9.32
CA ILE A 360 -29.16 16.12 -9.16
C ILE A 360 -28.73 15.82 -7.72
N GLN A 361 -29.02 16.68 -6.75
CA GLN A 361 -28.64 16.47 -5.33
C GLN A 361 -29.14 15.13 -4.76
N GLY A 362 -30.32 14.63 -5.18
CA GLY A 362 -30.83 13.31 -4.78
C GLY A 362 -30.13 12.10 -5.41
N GLN A 363 -29.16 12.31 -6.30
CA GLN A 363 -28.25 11.30 -6.85
C GLN A 363 -26.81 11.47 -6.30
N LEU A 364 -26.42 12.71 -5.96
CA LEU A 364 -25.18 13.02 -5.26
C LEU A 364 -25.23 12.62 -3.78
N VAL A 365 -26.39 12.72 -3.13
CA VAL A 365 -26.61 12.38 -1.71
C VAL A 365 -27.69 11.31 -1.60
N ASN A 366 -27.39 10.20 -0.93
CA ASN A 366 -28.35 9.11 -0.75
C ASN A 366 -29.38 9.41 0.37
N ALA A 367 -30.38 8.53 0.53
CA ALA A 367 -31.43 8.71 1.53
C ALA A 367 -30.95 8.68 3.00
N ALA A 368 -29.72 8.23 3.26
CA ALA A 368 -29.07 8.24 4.57
C ALA A 368 -28.15 9.47 4.79
N GLY A 369 -28.14 10.43 3.85
CA GLY A 369 -27.34 11.65 3.94
C GLY A 369 -25.88 11.50 3.44
N VAL A 370 -25.49 10.32 2.96
CA VAL A 370 -24.12 10.06 2.49
C VAL A 370 -23.94 10.65 1.08
N ARG A 371 -23.01 11.60 0.94
CA ARG A 371 -22.61 12.21 -0.33
C ARG A 371 -21.61 11.30 -1.08
N LYS A 372 -21.75 11.22 -2.39
CA LYS A 372 -20.77 10.61 -3.30
C LYS A 372 -19.59 11.54 -3.52
N ASP A 373 -18.39 10.96 -3.51
CA ASP A 373 -17.16 11.70 -3.76
C ASP A 373 -17.09 12.07 -5.26
N VAL A 374 -17.12 13.38 -5.54
CA VAL A 374 -16.96 13.98 -6.87
C VAL A 374 -15.93 15.09 -6.75
N TYR A 375 -14.95 15.07 -7.63
CA TYR A 375 -13.91 16.08 -7.78
C TYR A 375 -14.08 16.78 -9.11
N ALA A 376 -13.79 18.08 -9.16
CA ALA A 376 -13.86 18.88 -10.37
C ALA A 376 -12.51 19.55 -10.63
N ILE A 377 -12.08 19.56 -11.89
CA ILE A 377 -10.95 20.34 -12.39
C ILE A 377 -11.50 21.34 -13.39
N ALA A 378 -11.53 22.61 -12.97
CA ALA A 378 -11.84 23.75 -13.81
C ALA A 378 -10.61 24.09 -14.66
N VAL A 379 -10.74 23.94 -15.97
CA VAL A 379 -9.69 24.28 -16.94
C VAL A 379 -9.94 25.70 -17.45
N ARG A 380 -8.91 26.55 -17.43
CA ARG A 380 -8.98 28.00 -17.71
C ARG A 380 -9.97 28.72 -16.76
N ASN A 381 -10.27 29.99 -17.05
CA ASN A 381 -11.13 30.86 -16.24
C ASN A 381 -12.63 30.83 -16.64
N ASN A 382 -13.05 29.87 -17.46
CA ASN A 382 -14.37 29.87 -18.12
C ASN A 382 -15.39 28.89 -17.49
N ALA A 383 -14.99 28.11 -16.48
CA ALA A 383 -15.87 27.14 -15.81
C ALA A 383 -16.69 27.79 -14.67
N ASP A 384 -17.95 27.36 -14.51
CA ASP A 384 -18.83 27.84 -13.43
C ASP A 384 -18.43 27.26 -12.06
N MET A 385 -17.52 27.97 -11.38
CA MET A 385 -17.04 27.60 -10.04
C MET A 385 -18.15 27.49 -9.00
N ALA A 386 -19.27 28.22 -9.14
CA ALA A 386 -20.40 28.11 -8.22
C ALA A 386 -21.13 26.76 -8.44
N ALA A 387 -21.45 26.41 -9.68
CA ALA A 387 -22.03 25.10 -10.00
C ALA A 387 -21.11 23.94 -9.64
N LEU A 388 -19.81 24.05 -9.90
CA LEU A 388 -18.82 23.03 -9.50
C LEU A 388 -18.80 22.83 -7.99
N SER A 389 -18.80 23.91 -7.20
CA SER A 389 -18.85 23.80 -5.73
C SER A 389 -20.15 23.17 -5.19
N GLU A 390 -21.28 23.34 -5.89
CA GLU A 390 -22.56 22.70 -5.51
C GLU A 390 -22.63 21.21 -5.90
N ILE A 391 -21.96 20.84 -7.00
CA ILE A 391 -21.80 19.45 -7.48
C ILE A 391 -20.91 18.66 -6.52
N THR A 392 -19.70 19.14 -6.25
CA THR A 392 -18.75 18.51 -5.32
C THR A 392 -19.22 18.60 -3.86
N GLY A 393 -20.02 19.63 -3.54
CA GLY A 393 -20.53 19.93 -2.20
C GLY A 393 -19.56 20.72 -1.32
N THR A 394 -18.38 21.07 -1.83
CA THR A 394 -17.37 21.90 -1.15
C THR A 394 -16.39 22.50 -2.17
N THR A 395 -15.89 23.70 -1.89
CA THR A 395 -14.82 24.32 -2.70
C THR A 395 -13.52 23.52 -2.67
N ASN A 396 -13.25 22.77 -1.61
CA ASN A 396 -11.97 22.06 -1.43
C ASN A 396 -11.78 20.89 -2.41
N LYS A 397 -12.84 20.46 -3.12
CA LYS A 397 -12.78 19.41 -4.16
C LYS A 397 -12.88 19.99 -5.57
N VAL A 398 -12.72 21.31 -5.71
CA VAL A 398 -12.68 22.03 -6.99
C VAL A 398 -11.25 22.56 -7.19
N TYR A 399 -10.54 21.91 -8.10
CA TYR A 399 -9.18 22.24 -8.50
C TYR A 399 -9.22 23.17 -9.72
N GLN A 400 -8.20 24.02 -9.87
CA GLN A 400 -8.10 24.93 -11.01
C GLN A 400 -6.78 24.71 -11.75
N ALA A 401 -6.89 24.50 -13.07
CA ALA A 401 -5.79 24.46 -14.03
C ALA A 401 -5.93 25.73 -14.88
N LEU A 402 -5.16 26.77 -14.56
CA LEU A 402 -5.29 28.08 -15.23
C LEU A 402 -4.81 28.00 -16.68
N ASP A 403 -3.69 27.30 -16.89
CA ASP A 403 -3.33 26.73 -18.19
C ASP A 403 -3.80 25.26 -18.27
N ILE A 404 -3.96 24.73 -19.48
CA ILE A 404 -4.29 23.32 -19.69
C ILE A 404 -3.06 22.40 -19.52
N SER A 405 -1.84 22.92 -19.56
CA SER A 405 -0.61 22.18 -19.22
C SER A 405 -0.63 21.67 -17.76
N ASP A 406 -1.11 22.50 -16.82
CA ASP A 406 -1.31 22.16 -15.40
C ASP A 406 -2.27 20.97 -15.18
N LEU A 407 -3.09 20.62 -16.18
CA LEU A 407 -4.13 19.60 -16.05
C LEU A 407 -3.57 18.22 -15.65
N ASN A 408 -2.35 17.89 -16.08
CA ASN A 408 -1.69 16.65 -15.66
C ASN A 408 -1.45 16.62 -14.14
N LEU A 409 -0.88 17.71 -13.60
CA LEU A 409 -0.64 17.86 -12.16
C LEU A 409 -1.96 17.82 -11.38
N ARG A 410 -2.97 18.60 -11.79
CA ARG A 410 -4.28 18.63 -11.11
C ARG A 410 -5.00 17.28 -11.13
N LEU A 411 -4.86 16.51 -12.22
CA LEU A 411 -5.40 15.15 -12.29
C LEU A 411 -4.69 14.19 -11.33
N GLN A 412 -3.37 14.31 -11.17
CA GLN A 412 -2.60 13.51 -10.21
C GLN A 412 -2.90 13.87 -8.76
N GLU A 413 -3.01 15.17 -8.43
CA GLU A 413 -3.43 15.64 -7.10
C GLU A 413 -4.81 15.08 -6.69
N VAL A 414 -5.81 15.21 -7.59
CA VAL A 414 -7.15 14.65 -7.39
C VAL A 414 -7.11 13.14 -7.23
N GLN A 415 -6.31 12.44 -8.04
CA GLN A 415 -6.17 10.98 -7.99
C GLN A 415 -5.57 10.53 -6.66
N ALA A 416 -4.55 11.24 -6.15
CA ALA A 416 -3.93 10.99 -4.85
C ALA A 416 -4.91 11.25 -3.69
N GLU A 417 -5.59 12.39 -3.65
CA GLU A 417 -6.58 12.69 -2.60
C GLU A 417 -7.73 11.66 -2.62
N ALA A 418 -8.23 11.31 -3.81
CA ALA A 418 -9.34 10.37 -3.96
C ALA A 418 -8.98 8.93 -3.53
N ILE A 419 -7.71 8.52 -3.68
CA ILE A 419 -7.17 7.29 -3.10
C ILE A 419 -7.03 7.44 -1.58
N GLU A 420 -6.45 8.54 -1.08
CA GLU A 420 -6.24 8.75 0.35
C GLU A 420 -7.56 8.61 1.14
N GLN A 421 -8.64 9.19 0.63
CA GLN A 421 -10.00 9.13 1.18
C GLN A 421 -10.60 7.71 1.31
N THR A 422 -9.92 6.66 0.85
CA THR A 422 -10.29 5.25 1.11
C THR A 422 -9.59 4.65 2.34
N LYS A 423 -8.46 5.19 2.82
CA LYS A 423 -7.69 4.63 3.94
C LYS A 423 -8.40 4.68 5.31
N GLY A 424 -9.46 5.47 5.43
CA GLY A 424 -10.28 5.57 6.65
C GLY A 424 -11.46 4.59 6.70
N LEU A 425 -11.52 3.59 5.81
CA LEU A 425 -12.61 2.61 5.75
C LEU A 425 -12.40 1.44 6.72
N TYR A 426 -13.37 1.21 7.61
CA TYR A 426 -13.37 0.11 8.57
C TYR A 426 -14.58 -0.80 8.38
N ARG A 427 -14.37 -2.08 8.65
CA ARG A 427 -15.39 -3.13 8.64
C ARG A 427 -15.56 -3.66 10.06
N ILE A 428 -16.71 -3.38 10.68
CA ILE A 428 -17.06 -3.88 12.02
C ILE A 428 -17.94 -5.12 11.85
N TYR A 429 -17.44 -6.28 12.27
CA TYR A 429 -18.20 -7.53 12.33
C TYR A 429 -18.84 -7.69 13.71
N TYR A 430 -20.14 -7.97 13.74
CA TYR A 430 -20.88 -8.24 14.96
C TYR A 430 -21.78 -9.46 14.79
N ALA A 431 -21.67 -10.44 15.69
CA ALA A 431 -22.56 -11.60 15.72
C ALA A 431 -22.97 -11.93 17.16
N THR A 432 -24.28 -11.94 17.41
CA THR A 432 -24.87 -12.27 18.73
C THR A 432 -25.74 -13.53 18.61
N PRO A 433 -25.94 -14.32 19.69
CA PRO A 433 -26.84 -15.47 19.63
C PRO A 433 -28.26 -15.05 19.27
N LYS A 434 -29.01 -15.98 18.67
CA LYS A 434 -30.35 -15.70 18.14
C LYS A 434 -31.35 -15.29 19.24
N ARG A 435 -31.44 -13.99 19.51
CA ARG A 435 -32.39 -13.35 20.44
C ARG A 435 -33.71 -13.03 19.73
N SER A 436 -34.83 -13.07 20.47
CA SER A 436 -36.16 -12.84 19.90
C SER A 436 -36.65 -11.41 20.19
N GLY A 437 -36.74 -10.59 19.15
CA GLY A 437 -37.16 -9.19 19.26
C GLY A 437 -36.51 -8.36 18.17
N THR A 438 -36.68 -7.04 18.29
CA THR A 438 -35.81 -6.04 17.64
C THR A 438 -34.90 -5.49 18.72
N HIS A 439 -33.62 -5.34 18.40
CA HIS A 439 -32.55 -4.90 19.27
C HIS A 439 -31.83 -3.74 18.57
N GLU A 440 -31.45 -2.71 19.32
CA GLU A 440 -30.65 -1.60 18.79
C GLU A 440 -29.15 -1.93 18.94
N ILE A 441 -28.36 -1.58 17.94
CA ILE A 441 -26.89 -1.57 18.00
C ILE A 441 -26.41 -0.14 17.87
N SER A 442 -25.46 0.26 18.71
CA SER A 442 -24.71 1.51 18.55
C SER A 442 -23.21 1.23 18.46
N ILE A 443 -22.53 2.01 17.61
CA ILE A 443 -21.10 1.98 17.36
C ILE A 443 -20.56 3.40 17.54
N GLU A 444 -19.58 3.56 18.42
CA GLU A 444 -18.85 4.80 18.67
C GLU A 444 -17.34 4.51 18.68
N VAL A 445 -16.50 5.51 18.39
CA VAL A 445 -15.06 5.41 18.67
C VAL A 445 -14.85 5.64 20.17
N ALA A 446 -13.94 4.89 20.79
CA ALA A 446 -13.61 5.00 22.20
C ALA A 446 -13.18 6.44 22.56
N ASP A 447 -13.64 6.91 23.71
CA ASP A 447 -13.37 8.26 24.25
C ASP A 447 -13.64 9.44 23.27
N ASN A 448 -14.51 9.23 22.26
CA ASN A 448 -14.87 10.24 21.28
C ASN A 448 -15.71 11.37 21.88
N GLU A 449 -15.34 12.62 21.60
CA GLU A 449 -15.99 13.81 22.14
C GLU A 449 -17.36 14.07 21.46
N LEU A 450 -18.42 14.21 22.28
CA LEU A 450 -19.79 14.48 21.81
C LEU A 450 -19.92 15.75 20.96
N CYS A 451 -20.90 15.74 20.05
CA CYS A 451 -21.14 16.86 19.14
C CYS A 451 -21.54 18.16 19.87
N PRO A 452 -20.96 19.32 19.48
CA PRO A 452 -21.45 20.63 19.90
C PRO A 452 -22.94 20.81 19.54
N VAL A 453 -23.72 21.44 20.43
CA VAL A 453 -25.19 21.52 20.37
C VAL A 453 -25.76 22.15 19.07
N ASN A 454 -24.94 22.84 18.28
CA ASN A 454 -25.33 23.49 17.03
C ASN A 454 -24.66 22.89 15.77
N ASP A 455 -23.82 21.87 15.89
CA ASP A 455 -23.19 21.22 14.75
C ASP A 455 -24.09 20.10 14.21
N THR A 456 -24.79 20.38 13.12
CA THR A 456 -25.67 19.41 12.43
C THR A 456 -24.93 18.49 11.46
N GLY A 457 -23.62 18.68 11.26
CA GLY A 457 -22.76 17.83 10.44
C GLY A 457 -21.96 16.80 11.25
N CYS A 458 -21.82 17.00 12.55
CA CYS A 458 -21.12 16.08 13.45
C CYS A 458 -21.92 14.77 13.69
N VAL A 459 -21.23 13.63 13.63
CA VAL A 459 -21.78 12.29 13.86
C VAL A 459 -20.76 11.43 14.61
N THR A 460 -20.88 11.34 15.94
CA THR A 460 -19.95 10.55 16.79
C THR A 460 -20.37 9.09 16.96
N THR A 461 -21.62 8.76 16.64
CA THR A 461 -22.25 7.48 16.94
C THR A 461 -23.15 7.04 15.79
N LEU A 462 -22.94 5.81 15.30
CA LEU A 462 -23.83 5.15 14.35
C LEU A 462 -24.81 4.26 15.10
N VAL A 463 -26.09 4.32 14.77
CA VAL A 463 -27.15 3.54 15.43
C VAL A 463 -28.03 2.84 14.40
N GLY A 464 -28.42 1.59 14.66
CA GLY A 464 -29.39 0.89 13.81
C GLY A 464 -30.07 -0.28 14.51
N ASN A 465 -31.07 -0.88 13.87
CA ASN A 465 -31.93 -1.89 14.50
C ASN A 465 -31.78 -3.27 13.83
N PHE A 466 -31.62 -4.33 14.62
CA PHE A 466 -31.52 -5.71 14.13
C PHE A 466 -32.47 -6.68 14.82
N SER A 467 -32.71 -7.82 14.19
CA SER A 467 -33.61 -8.87 14.69
C SER A 467 -33.16 -10.25 14.21
N ALA A 468 -33.72 -11.32 14.78
CA ALA A 468 -33.56 -12.69 14.26
C ALA A 468 -34.14 -12.92 12.83
N SER A 469 -34.67 -11.86 12.20
CA SER A 469 -35.13 -11.81 10.80
C SER A 469 -34.24 -10.96 9.87
N GLY A 470 -33.23 -10.27 10.40
CA GLY A 470 -32.36 -9.33 9.66
C GLY A 470 -32.34 -7.93 10.27
N PHE A 471 -31.57 -7.02 9.64
CA PHE A 471 -31.45 -5.60 10.00
C PHE A 471 -32.56 -4.74 9.39
N SER A 472 -32.81 -3.59 10.01
CA SER A 472 -33.61 -2.47 9.50
C SER A 472 -32.90 -1.17 9.84
N ASP A 473 -32.43 -0.47 8.80
CA ASP A 473 -31.94 0.92 8.76
C ASP A 473 -30.96 1.36 9.87
N ILE A 474 -29.66 1.56 9.53
CA ILE A 474 -28.81 2.49 10.31
C ILE A 474 -29.23 3.91 9.96
N THR A 475 -29.34 4.75 10.99
CA THR A 475 -29.47 6.20 10.86
C THR A 475 -28.32 6.84 11.63
N ALA A 476 -27.66 7.84 11.07
CA ALA A 476 -26.75 8.68 11.84
C ALA A 476 -27.57 9.45 12.90
N VAL A 477 -27.20 9.33 14.17
CA VAL A 477 -27.93 9.99 15.28
C VAL A 477 -27.12 11.14 15.82
N LEU A 478 -27.72 12.35 15.80
CA LEU A 478 -27.14 13.55 16.40
C LEU A 478 -27.10 13.43 17.93
N SER A 479 -25.90 13.17 18.45
CA SER A 479 -25.56 13.00 19.87
C SER A 479 -25.39 14.34 20.61
N ALA A 480 -26.45 15.14 20.70
CA ALA A 480 -26.39 16.44 21.37
C ALA A 480 -26.38 16.35 22.91
N GLN A 481 -25.38 16.96 23.55
CA GLN A 481 -25.26 17.01 25.02
C GLN A 481 -26.32 17.95 25.65
N VAL A 482 -27.36 17.39 26.28
CA VAL A 482 -28.37 18.19 27.02
C VAL A 482 -28.01 18.28 28.51
N VAL A 483 -27.19 19.27 28.87
CA VAL A 483 -27.00 19.69 30.27
C VAL A 483 -28.19 20.59 30.67
N GLY A 484 -29.15 20.01 31.38
CA GLY A 484 -30.50 20.57 31.46
C GLY A 484 -30.72 21.75 32.42
N ALA A 485 -31.52 22.72 31.96
CA ALA A 485 -32.64 23.29 32.73
C ALA A 485 -33.66 23.97 31.80
N ILE A 486 -34.90 23.47 31.75
CA ILE A 486 -36.01 24.18 31.10
C ILE A 486 -36.77 24.98 32.17
N GLU A 487 -36.72 26.31 32.10
CA GLU A 487 -37.75 27.16 32.70
C GLU A 487 -38.46 28.00 31.61
N TYR A 488 -39.78 27.82 31.50
CA TYR A 488 -40.65 28.73 30.75
C TYR A 488 -41.17 29.83 31.69
N SER A 489 -40.99 31.10 31.33
CA SER A 489 -42.02 32.11 31.59
C SER A 489 -41.82 33.38 30.75
N THR A 490 -42.90 33.84 30.11
CA THR A 490 -42.94 35.14 29.45
C THR A 490 -43.29 36.24 30.45
N ARG A 491 -42.58 37.38 30.40
CA ARG A 491 -43.16 38.67 30.79
C ARG A 491 -42.44 39.83 30.12
N ALA A 492 -43.17 40.54 29.27
CA ALA A 492 -42.73 41.82 28.75
C ALA A 492 -42.63 42.86 29.88
N TYR A 493 -41.57 43.66 29.85
CA TYR A 493 -41.56 44.97 30.49
C TYR A 493 -40.96 45.98 29.51
N ALA A 494 -41.77 46.94 29.09
CA ALA A 494 -41.27 48.11 28.40
C ALA A 494 -40.61 49.04 29.43
N VAL A 495 -39.38 49.48 29.16
CA VAL A 495 -38.73 50.57 29.90
C VAL A 495 -38.28 51.65 28.88
N PRO A 496 -38.54 52.96 29.12
CA PRO A 496 -38.27 54.02 28.15
C PRO A 496 -36.77 54.36 27.98
N PRO A 497 -36.39 55.29 27.07
CA PRO A 497 -34.99 55.51 26.70
C PRO A 497 -34.17 56.19 27.79
N ALA A 498 -32.84 56.12 27.63
CA ALA A 498 -31.78 56.66 28.49
C ALA A 498 -31.52 55.89 29.81
N THR A 499 -30.92 54.69 29.69
CA THR A 499 -29.89 54.27 30.66
C THR A 499 -28.80 53.44 29.99
N THR A 500 -27.55 53.75 30.31
CA THR A 500 -26.33 53.12 29.75
C THR A 500 -26.18 51.68 30.23
N ILE A 501 -25.87 50.75 29.32
CA ILE A 501 -25.35 49.43 29.67
C ILE A 501 -23.82 49.49 29.63
N THR A 502 -23.17 49.05 30.70
CA THR A 502 -21.72 48.89 30.77
C THR A 502 -21.41 47.44 31.07
N VAL A 503 -20.72 46.76 30.15
CA VAL A 503 -20.02 45.50 30.43
C VAL A 503 -18.54 45.84 30.59
N THR A 504 -17.88 45.22 31.57
CA THR A 504 -16.51 45.61 31.96
C THR A 504 -15.49 44.53 31.60
N GLY A 505 -14.57 44.89 30.69
CA GLY A 505 -13.23 44.32 30.58
C GLY A 505 -12.18 45.40 30.86
N LYS A 506 -10.98 45.03 31.31
CA LYS A 506 -9.84 45.95 31.59
C LYS A 506 -8.89 45.96 30.37
N LEU A 507 -8.10 47.00 30.08
CA LEU A 507 -7.42 47.97 30.96
C LEU A 507 -7.75 49.46 30.68
N ARG A 508 -7.30 50.32 31.61
CA ARG A 508 -7.56 51.76 31.65
C ARG A 508 -6.44 52.59 31.00
N TRP A 509 -6.80 53.79 30.54
CA TRP A 509 -6.29 55.02 31.17
C TRP A 509 -7.44 55.92 31.63
N LEU A 510 -7.15 56.86 32.54
CA LEU A 510 -8.17 57.58 33.31
C LEU A 510 -8.53 58.97 32.75
N ASN A 511 -9.83 59.31 32.92
CA ASN A 511 -10.46 60.64 32.93
C ASN A 511 -11.04 61.20 31.61
N GLN A 512 -12.39 61.12 31.57
CA GLN A 512 -13.34 62.09 31.02
C GLN A 512 -13.46 62.27 29.49
N ALA A 513 -14.68 61.97 29.01
CA ALA A 513 -15.24 62.30 27.69
C ALA A 513 -15.54 63.84 27.59
N PRO A 514 -15.88 64.43 26.41
CA PRO A 514 -16.61 63.81 25.30
C PRO A 514 -16.08 64.00 23.86
N ASP A 515 -16.46 63.03 23.03
CA ASP A 515 -16.86 63.14 21.62
C ASP A 515 -16.09 64.09 20.68
N LEU A 516 -15.06 63.56 20.01
CA LEU A 516 -14.78 63.85 18.61
C LEU A 516 -14.39 62.55 17.89
N SER A 517 -15.08 62.24 16.80
CA SER A 517 -14.92 61.04 16.00
C SER A 517 -14.06 61.31 14.77
N PHE A 518 -13.13 60.40 14.47
CA PHE A 518 -12.39 60.35 13.21
C PHE A 518 -12.47 58.92 12.68
N SER A 519 -12.75 58.76 11.39
CA SER A 519 -12.69 57.48 10.68
C SER A 519 -11.51 57.52 9.71
N TRP A 520 -10.68 56.50 9.75
CA TRP A 520 -9.82 56.14 8.62
C TRP A 520 -10.18 54.71 8.23
N GLU A 521 -10.27 54.45 6.93
CA GLU A 521 -10.14 53.11 6.37
C GLU A 521 -8.71 53.05 5.81
N GLU A 522 -7.90 52.13 6.31
CA GLU A 522 -6.66 51.73 5.63
C GLU A 522 -6.97 50.50 4.78
N ASN A 523 -6.34 50.45 3.62
CA ASN A 523 -5.95 49.18 3.04
C ASN A 523 -4.43 49.03 3.27
N LEU A 524 -4.10 48.20 4.26
CA LEU A 524 -2.81 47.56 4.56
C LEU A 524 -1.50 48.38 4.68
N ALA A 525 -0.97 48.35 5.92
CA ALA A 525 0.41 48.05 6.29
C ALA A 525 1.58 49.00 5.93
N SER A 526 1.96 49.87 6.89
CA SER A 526 3.37 50.23 7.14
C SER A 526 3.59 50.67 8.59
N THR A 527 4.73 50.30 9.20
CA THR A 527 4.94 50.32 10.66
C THR A 527 5.79 51.47 11.23
N THR A 528 6.00 52.56 10.50
CA THR A 528 6.58 53.80 11.06
C THR A 528 5.83 55.06 10.62
N PRO A 529 5.29 55.87 11.55
CA PRO A 529 4.61 57.12 11.20
C PRO A 529 5.60 58.21 10.78
N PRO A 530 5.25 59.09 9.81
CA PRO A 530 6.06 60.26 9.49
C PRO A 530 6.07 61.28 10.63
N GLU A 531 7.25 61.85 10.96
CA GLU A 531 7.35 62.90 11.97
C GLU A 531 6.70 64.21 11.51
N LEU A 532 5.54 64.53 12.10
CA LEU A 532 4.86 65.82 11.94
C LEU A 532 5.50 66.90 12.84
N SER A 533 6.50 67.59 12.31
CA SER A 533 7.02 68.84 12.89
C SER A 533 6.17 70.04 12.46
N THR A 534 5.72 70.84 13.43
CA THR A 534 5.08 72.14 13.15
C THR A 534 5.91 73.27 13.76
N ASP A 535 6.50 74.12 12.91
CA ASP A 535 6.90 75.46 13.32
C ASP A 535 5.69 76.39 13.16
N GLY A 536 5.44 77.23 14.16
CA GLY A 536 4.16 77.89 14.37
C GLY A 536 3.67 78.74 13.18
N ALA A 537 2.64 78.23 12.51
CA ALA A 537 1.82 78.87 11.47
C ALA A 537 2.36 78.90 10.02
N THR A 538 1.51 78.36 9.12
CA THR A 538 1.43 78.64 7.66
C THR A 538 2.41 77.98 6.69
N LYS A 539 3.15 76.93 7.06
CA LYS A 539 3.79 76.06 6.06
C LYS A 539 3.85 74.58 6.48
N VAL A 540 3.32 73.70 5.64
CA VAL A 540 3.61 72.26 5.65
C VAL A 540 4.61 71.99 4.52
N THR A 541 5.65 71.20 4.79
CA THR A 541 6.64 70.80 3.78
C THR A 541 6.67 69.29 3.73
N PHE A 542 6.49 68.72 2.54
CA PHE A 542 6.66 67.31 2.28
C PHE A 542 8.05 67.12 1.65
N ASN A 543 8.89 66.32 2.29
CA ASN A 543 10.07 65.75 1.64
C ASN A 543 9.70 64.32 1.26
N VAL A 544 9.67 64.04 -0.03
CA VAL A 544 9.62 62.68 -0.59
C VAL A 544 10.98 62.43 -1.22
N ASP A 545 11.62 61.31 -0.86
CA ASP A 545 12.72 60.80 -1.66
C ASP A 545 12.19 60.30 -3.02
N ASN A 546 13.08 60.24 -4.02
CA ASN A 546 12.74 60.13 -5.46
C ASN A 546 12.14 58.77 -5.91
N SER A 547 11.48 58.02 -5.02
CA SER A 547 10.98 56.66 -5.26
C SER A 547 9.45 56.52 -5.13
N PHE A 548 8.68 57.62 -5.25
CA PHE A 548 7.21 57.58 -5.17
C PHE A 548 6.52 58.55 -6.17
N ALA A 549 5.66 58.00 -7.03
CA ALA A 549 4.73 58.76 -7.86
C ALA A 549 3.42 59.06 -7.07
N VAL A 550 3.12 60.34 -6.84
CA VAL A 550 1.93 60.77 -6.06
C VAL A 550 0.79 61.22 -6.98
N ASN A 551 0.08 60.27 -7.59
CA ASN A 551 -0.86 60.55 -8.69
C ASN A 551 -2.05 61.48 -8.34
N LYS A 552 -2.36 61.75 -7.06
CA LYS A 552 -3.27 62.84 -6.63
C LYS A 552 -2.88 63.43 -5.27
N LEU A 553 -2.86 64.76 -5.19
CA LEU A 553 -2.88 65.53 -3.95
C LEU A 553 -4.19 66.35 -3.88
N GLN A 554 -5.01 66.10 -2.85
CA GLN A 554 -6.24 66.85 -2.59
C GLN A 554 -6.09 67.71 -1.34
N ILE A 555 -6.38 69.01 -1.47
CA ILE A 555 -6.34 69.97 -0.36
C ILE A 555 -7.75 70.54 -0.19
N GLU A 556 -8.29 70.45 1.02
CA GLU A 556 -9.61 70.99 1.37
C GLU A 556 -9.54 71.90 2.60
N ASP A 557 -9.95 73.16 2.43
CA ASP A 557 -10.07 74.13 3.52
C ASP A 557 -11.54 74.31 3.92
N GLN A 558 -11.91 73.67 5.04
CA GLN A 558 -13.26 73.69 5.61
C GLN A 558 -13.71 75.07 6.14
N ALA A 559 -12.82 76.08 6.20
CA ALA A 559 -13.19 77.46 6.56
C ALA A 559 -13.50 78.36 5.35
N THR A 560 -12.95 78.05 4.16
CA THR A 560 -13.18 78.83 2.93
C THR A 560 -13.94 78.09 1.84
N GLY A 561 -14.09 76.76 1.95
CA GLY A 561 -14.77 75.92 0.97
C GLY A 561 -13.95 75.68 -0.30
N LEU A 562 -12.63 75.92 -0.26
CA LEU A 562 -11.75 75.62 -1.38
C LEU A 562 -11.37 74.13 -1.34
N ASN A 563 -11.72 73.41 -2.40
CA ASN A 563 -11.28 72.04 -2.66
C ASN A 563 -10.51 72.05 -3.99
N THR A 564 -9.25 71.61 -3.98
CA THR A 564 -8.39 71.56 -5.18
C THR A 564 -7.64 70.25 -5.22
N VAL A 565 -7.71 69.60 -6.39
CA VAL A 565 -7.00 68.35 -6.71
C VAL A 565 -5.92 68.70 -7.73
N LEU A 566 -4.67 68.36 -7.40
CA LEU A 566 -3.57 68.31 -8.36
C LEU A 566 -3.27 66.84 -8.66
N SER A 567 -3.37 66.46 -9.92
CA SER A 567 -2.95 65.16 -10.44
C SER A 567 -1.85 65.39 -11.46
N PHE A 568 -0.77 64.62 -11.35
CA PHE A 568 0.16 64.37 -12.43
C PHE A 568 -0.06 62.93 -12.89
N ALA A 569 0.13 62.69 -14.18
CA ALA A 569 0.11 61.38 -14.76
C ALA A 569 1.56 60.96 -15.04
N LEU A 570 1.84 59.67 -14.90
CA LEU A 570 3.11 59.06 -15.27
C LEU A 570 3.30 59.17 -16.79
N ASP A 571 4.54 59.21 -17.25
CA ASP A 571 5.00 59.43 -18.62
C ASP A 571 6.35 58.68 -18.67
N THR A 572 6.30 57.37 -18.97
CA THR A 572 7.40 56.42 -18.71
C THR A 572 8.51 56.53 -19.76
N ASP A 573 8.17 56.62 -21.05
CA ASP A 573 9.13 56.87 -22.15
C ASP A 573 9.59 58.35 -22.26
N ALA A 574 8.83 59.27 -21.63
CA ALA A 574 9.02 60.72 -21.66
C ALA A 574 8.76 61.41 -23.02
N ASP A 575 7.91 60.83 -23.89
CA ASP A 575 7.38 61.42 -25.13
C ASP A 575 6.58 62.71 -24.87
N GLY A 576 5.89 62.78 -23.72
CA GLY A 576 4.98 63.87 -23.35
C GLY A 576 3.49 63.51 -23.43
N ILE A 577 3.16 62.29 -23.82
CA ILE A 577 1.87 61.63 -23.64
C ILE A 577 1.95 60.84 -22.32
N PRO A 578 1.08 61.09 -21.33
CA PRO A 578 1.12 60.33 -20.10
C PRO A 578 0.48 58.95 -20.28
N ASN A 579 1.08 57.90 -19.71
CA ASN A 579 0.73 56.48 -19.84
C ASN A 579 -0.77 56.16 -19.99
N ILE A 580 -1.61 56.75 -19.13
CA ILE A 580 -3.08 56.59 -19.17
C ILE A 580 -3.76 56.98 -20.51
N ASN A 581 -3.04 57.67 -21.38
CA ASN A 581 -3.43 58.08 -22.72
C ASN A 581 -2.40 57.63 -23.80
N ASP A 582 -1.35 56.91 -23.42
CA ASP A 582 -0.45 56.25 -24.36
C ASP A 582 -0.98 54.85 -24.71
N ASN A 583 -0.30 54.16 -25.63
CA ASN A 583 -0.53 52.74 -25.92
C ASN A 583 0.80 51.98 -26.11
N ASP A 584 1.92 52.58 -25.73
CA ASP A 584 3.33 52.14 -25.92
C ASP A 584 4.14 52.84 -24.81
N ASP A 585 3.83 52.49 -23.56
CA ASP A 585 4.15 53.24 -22.33
C ASP A 585 5.66 53.47 -22.12
N ASP A 586 6.52 52.57 -22.61
CA ASP A 586 8.00 52.66 -22.53
C ASP A 586 8.69 52.97 -23.87
N GLY A 587 7.94 53.05 -24.98
CA GLY A 587 8.40 53.55 -26.27
C GLY A 587 9.32 52.59 -27.04
N ASP A 588 9.30 51.31 -26.73
CA ASP A 588 10.12 50.27 -27.39
C ASP A 588 9.60 49.90 -28.79
N GLY A 589 8.30 50.12 -29.05
CA GLY A 589 7.62 49.88 -30.31
C GLY A 589 6.65 48.69 -30.31
N VAL A 590 6.47 48.01 -29.18
CA VAL A 590 5.39 47.06 -28.90
C VAL A 590 4.34 47.74 -28.02
N ALA A 591 3.08 47.68 -28.45
CA ALA A 591 2.01 48.37 -27.73
C ALA A 591 1.58 47.61 -26.47
N ASP A 592 1.29 48.29 -25.35
CA ASP A 592 1.02 47.70 -24.01
C ASP A 592 0.05 46.51 -24.01
N THR A 593 -0.92 46.53 -24.93
CA THR A 593 -1.93 45.47 -25.10
C THR A 593 -1.38 44.15 -25.69
N ALA A 594 -0.13 44.15 -26.12
CA ALA A 594 0.59 43.07 -26.77
C ALA A 594 2.02 42.92 -26.20
N ASP A 595 2.36 43.67 -25.15
CA ASP A 595 3.63 43.56 -24.43
C ASP A 595 3.42 42.85 -23.08
N ALA A 596 4.38 42.01 -22.69
CA ALA A 596 4.41 41.36 -21.39
C ALA A 596 4.94 42.29 -20.28
N PHE A 597 5.82 43.22 -20.61
CA PHE A 597 6.42 44.22 -19.73
C PHE A 597 6.25 45.65 -20.28
N PRO A 598 5.02 46.23 -20.32
CA PRO A 598 4.75 47.56 -20.88
C PRO A 598 5.44 48.76 -20.21
N LEU A 599 6.44 48.54 -19.36
CA LEU A 599 7.19 49.58 -18.63
C LEU A 599 8.71 49.31 -18.66
N ASP A 600 9.18 48.31 -19.40
CA ASP A 600 10.59 47.96 -19.57
C ASP A 600 10.95 47.67 -21.05
N SER A 601 11.37 48.73 -21.74
CA SER A 601 11.84 48.76 -23.14
C SER A 601 13.00 47.82 -23.53
N ALA A 602 13.41 46.90 -22.64
CA ALA A 602 14.35 45.82 -22.91
C ALA A 602 13.66 44.46 -23.12
N GLU A 603 12.41 44.28 -22.69
CA GLU A 603 11.71 42.99 -22.65
C GLU A 603 10.28 43.11 -23.22
N THR A 604 10.00 42.45 -24.35
CA THR A 604 8.68 42.51 -25.00
C THR A 604 7.85 41.24 -24.86
N THR A 605 8.43 40.18 -24.28
CA THR A 605 7.93 38.83 -24.39
C THR A 605 8.35 38.01 -23.18
N ASP A 606 7.38 37.28 -22.66
CA ASP A 606 7.48 36.31 -21.57
C ASP A 606 6.84 35.02 -22.11
N SER A 607 7.69 34.11 -22.59
CA SER A 607 7.26 32.95 -23.38
C SER A 607 6.64 31.84 -22.54
N ASP A 608 6.86 31.81 -21.22
CA ASP A 608 6.31 30.80 -20.29
C ASP A 608 5.51 31.36 -19.09
N ASN A 609 5.53 32.69 -18.92
CA ASN A 609 4.75 33.48 -17.95
C ASN A 609 5.24 33.35 -16.50
N ASP A 610 6.55 33.30 -16.27
CA ASP A 610 7.17 33.39 -14.93
C ASP A 610 7.31 34.84 -14.40
N GLY A 611 7.33 35.83 -15.29
CA GLY A 611 7.52 37.25 -14.96
C GLY A 611 8.94 37.79 -15.17
N VAL A 612 9.82 37.05 -15.85
CA VAL A 612 11.11 37.47 -16.40
C VAL A 612 10.99 37.49 -17.93
N GLY A 613 11.64 38.46 -18.59
CA GLY A 613 11.57 38.56 -20.04
C GLY A 613 12.55 37.64 -20.76
N ASP A 614 12.15 37.13 -21.93
CA ASP A 614 12.91 36.19 -22.77
C ASP A 614 14.38 36.60 -23.05
N ASN A 615 14.75 37.89 -22.95
CA ASN A 615 16.13 38.34 -23.18
C ASN A 615 17.00 38.33 -21.92
N SER A 616 16.40 38.30 -20.73
CA SER A 616 17.07 38.24 -19.42
C SER A 616 17.01 36.86 -18.77
N ASP A 617 16.09 36.01 -19.23
CA ASP A 617 15.86 34.65 -18.77
C ASP A 617 16.87 33.65 -19.36
N ALA A 618 17.38 32.75 -18.52
CA ALA A 618 18.26 31.63 -18.90
C ALA A 618 17.50 30.44 -19.53
N PHE A 619 16.23 30.20 -19.15
CA PHE A 619 15.36 29.15 -19.68
C PHE A 619 13.98 29.69 -20.10
N PRO A 620 13.87 30.50 -21.19
CA PRO A 620 12.63 31.18 -21.64
C PRO A 620 11.44 30.30 -22.09
N LEU A 621 11.40 29.03 -21.68
CA LEU A 621 10.34 28.07 -21.95
C LEU A 621 10.02 27.19 -20.72
N ASP A 622 10.68 27.42 -19.58
CA ASP A 622 10.45 26.72 -18.32
C ASP A 622 10.15 27.71 -17.19
N ARG A 623 8.85 27.95 -16.98
CA ARG A 623 8.26 28.86 -15.99
C ARG A 623 8.65 28.67 -14.51
N PHE A 624 9.54 27.73 -14.22
CA PHE A 624 10.07 27.43 -12.90
C PHE A 624 11.58 27.71 -12.78
N GLU A 625 12.26 28.08 -13.86
CA GLU A 625 13.71 28.33 -13.91
C GLU A 625 14.02 29.59 -14.73
N SER A 626 14.52 30.65 -14.10
CA SER A 626 14.91 31.88 -14.82
C SER A 626 16.37 32.31 -14.63
N ALA A 627 17.18 31.49 -13.95
CA ALA A 627 18.60 31.72 -13.73
C ALA A 627 19.41 30.42 -13.81
N ASP A 628 20.63 30.53 -14.34
CA ASP A 628 21.69 29.51 -14.38
C ASP A 628 22.99 30.21 -13.95
N THR A 629 23.28 30.16 -12.66
CA THR A 629 24.28 31.02 -12.00
C THR A 629 25.72 30.60 -12.31
N ASP A 630 25.99 29.32 -12.61
CA ASP A 630 27.33 28.82 -12.96
C ASP A 630 27.50 28.28 -14.39
N ASN A 631 26.40 28.21 -15.15
CA ASN A 631 26.32 27.93 -16.59
C ASN A 631 26.61 26.46 -16.94
N ASP A 632 26.14 25.54 -16.11
CA ASP A 632 26.21 24.09 -16.33
C ASP A 632 25.05 23.56 -17.21
N GLY A 633 23.90 24.26 -17.21
CA GLY A 633 22.70 23.96 -18.00
C GLY A 633 21.52 23.38 -17.21
N ILE A 634 21.61 23.29 -15.88
CA ILE A 634 20.50 23.09 -14.94
C ILE A 634 20.11 24.46 -14.35
N GLY A 635 18.83 24.68 -14.05
CA GLY A 635 18.36 25.93 -13.47
C GLY A 635 18.54 26.01 -11.96
N ASP A 636 18.79 27.22 -11.45
CA ASP A 636 19.09 27.52 -10.04
C ASP A 636 18.06 26.98 -9.02
N ASN A 637 16.81 26.68 -9.42
CA ASN A 637 15.79 26.10 -8.52
C ASN A 637 15.77 24.56 -8.54
N SER A 638 16.29 23.92 -9.59
CA SER A 638 16.41 22.47 -9.76
C SER A 638 17.79 21.95 -9.35
N ASP A 639 18.81 22.80 -9.42
CA ASP A 639 20.17 22.51 -9.00
C ASP A 639 20.34 22.62 -7.48
N LYS A 640 20.96 21.61 -6.87
CA LYS A 640 21.34 21.61 -5.45
C LYS A 640 22.59 22.43 -5.16
N PHE A 641 23.45 22.65 -6.16
CA PHE A 641 24.67 23.44 -6.06
C PHE A 641 24.78 24.53 -7.16
N PRO A 642 23.89 25.54 -7.23
CA PRO A 642 23.84 26.59 -8.29
C PRO A 642 25.06 27.51 -8.46
N THR A 643 26.21 27.15 -7.89
CA THR A 643 27.48 27.89 -7.99
C THR A 643 28.70 26.97 -8.21
N ASP A 644 28.51 25.65 -8.30
CA ASP A 644 29.55 24.67 -8.63
C ASP A 644 29.10 23.81 -9.83
N PRO A 645 29.53 24.12 -11.07
CA PRO A 645 29.08 23.47 -12.31
C PRO A 645 29.69 22.07 -12.51
N THR A 646 29.96 21.38 -11.41
CA THR A 646 30.43 20.00 -11.33
C THR A 646 29.59 19.15 -10.37
N GLU A 647 28.61 19.73 -9.68
CA GLU A 647 27.64 19.04 -8.81
C GLU A 647 26.23 19.54 -9.14
N THR A 648 25.24 18.64 -9.22
CA THR A 648 23.85 19.01 -9.55
C THR A 648 22.81 18.41 -8.60
N GLY A 649 23.17 17.31 -7.93
CA GLY A 649 22.33 16.55 -7.01
C GLY A 649 23.01 16.39 -5.66
N ASP A 650 22.18 16.21 -4.63
CA ASP A 650 22.48 16.08 -3.20
C ASP A 650 21.40 15.11 -2.67
N ASN A 651 21.56 13.82 -2.98
CA ASN A 651 20.48 12.84 -2.89
C ASN A 651 20.10 12.53 -1.42
N ASP A 652 21.07 12.45 -0.52
CA ASP A 652 20.87 12.34 0.93
C ASP A 652 20.61 13.69 1.65
N ASN A 653 20.98 14.82 1.03
CA ASN A 653 20.92 16.17 1.58
C ASN A 653 21.94 16.43 2.73
N ASP A 654 23.11 15.77 2.70
CA ASP A 654 24.29 16.02 3.53
C ASP A 654 24.96 17.37 3.21
N GLY A 655 24.87 17.81 1.94
CA GLY A 655 25.53 19.01 1.43
C GLY A 655 26.89 18.77 0.77
N LEU A 656 27.23 17.51 0.51
CA LEU A 656 28.16 17.07 -0.53
C LEU A 656 27.33 16.72 -1.78
N GLY A 657 27.87 16.99 -2.97
CA GLY A 657 27.19 16.64 -4.21
C GLY A 657 27.51 15.22 -4.64
N ASP A 658 26.56 14.56 -5.31
CA ASP A 658 26.63 13.14 -5.71
C ASP A 658 27.91 12.78 -6.52
N ASN A 659 28.55 13.72 -7.24
CA ASN A 659 29.80 13.40 -7.96
C ASN A 659 31.04 13.38 -7.03
N ARG A 660 30.86 13.75 -5.77
CA ARG A 660 31.92 13.93 -4.76
C ARG A 660 31.66 13.17 -3.47
N ASP A 661 30.43 12.84 -3.12
CA ASP A 661 30.20 11.83 -2.08
C ASP A 661 30.61 10.43 -2.56
N THR A 662 30.42 9.47 -1.68
CA THR A 662 30.79 8.06 -1.84
C THR A 662 29.76 7.13 -1.19
N ASP A 663 28.61 7.69 -0.78
CA ASP A 663 27.52 7.11 0.03
C ASP A 663 26.28 8.00 -0.26
N ASP A 664 25.89 8.13 -1.53
CA ASP A 664 24.99 9.17 -2.07
C ASP A 664 23.56 9.17 -1.47
N ASP A 665 23.17 8.15 -0.70
CA ASP A 665 21.92 8.10 0.07
C ASP A 665 22.12 7.98 1.61
N ASN A 666 23.37 7.84 2.07
CA ASN A 666 23.78 7.73 3.48
C ASN A 666 23.13 6.54 4.25
N ASP A 667 22.77 5.44 3.57
CA ASP A 667 22.36 4.18 4.22
C ASP A 667 23.52 3.55 5.02
N GLY A 668 24.77 3.87 4.65
CA GLY A 668 26.01 3.38 5.25
C GLY A 668 26.75 2.32 4.43
N VAL A 669 26.28 2.03 3.21
CA VAL A 669 26.93 1.27 2.15
C VAL A 669 27.40 2.25 1.06
N LEU A 670 28.68 2.13 0.67
CA LEU A 670 29.27 3.05 -0.31
C LEU A 670 28.79 2.71 -1.74
N ASP A 671 28.54 3.69 -2.62
CA ASP A 671 28.03 3.50 -4.02
C ASP A 671 28.81 2.49 -4.87
N VAL A 672 30.05 2.22 -4.50
CA VAL A 672 30.94 1.26 -5.18
C VAL A 672 30.69 -0.21 -4.79
N ASP A 673 30.06 -0.41 -3.64
CA ASP A 673 29.63 -1.69 -3.06
C ASP A 673 28.08 -1.78 -2.98
N ASP A 674 27.36 -0.68 -3.25
CA ASP A 674 25.90 -0.58 -3.33
C ASP A 674 25.35 -0.90 -4.73
N ALA A 675 24.14 -1.44 -4.80
CA ALA A 675 23.43 -1.76 -6.05
C ALA A 675 22.42 -0.69 -6.50
N LEU A 676 21.82 0.06 -5.57
CA LEU A 676 20.93 1.19 -5.84
C LEU A 676 21.38 2.43 -5.01
N PRO A 677 22.52 3.08 -5.33
CA PRO A 677 23.16 4.11 -4.50
C PRO A 677 22.37 5.41 -4.23
N PHE A 678 21.10 5.48 -4.63
CA PHE A 678 20.23 6.63 -4.45
C PHE A 678 18.96 6.29 -3.66
N ASP A 679 18.81 5.04 -3.19
CA ASP A 679 17.65 4.58 -2.41
C ASP A 679 18.11 4.09 -1.02
N PRO A 680 17.97 4.92 0.04
CA PRO A 680 18.46 4.62 1.39
C PRO A 680 17.66 3.51 2.10
N THR A 681 16.86 2.76 1.35
CA THR A 681 16.15 1.57 1.80
C THR A 681 16.57 0.29 1.08
N GLU A 682 17.47 0.35 0.09
CA GLU A 682 17.78 -0.76 -0.82
C GLU A 682 19.26 -0.84 -1.27
N SER A 683 20.15 -1.34 -0.41
CA SER A 683 21.59 -1.48 -0.74
C SER A 683 21.99 -2.78 -1.49
N ALA A 684 21.03 -3.63 -1.86
CA ALA A 684 21.27 -4.92 -2.50
C ALA A 684 20.27 -5.21 -3.64
N ASP A 685 20.78 -5.82 -4.73
CA ASP A 685 20.04 -6.35 -5.88
C ASP A 685 20.71 -7.68 -6.25
N SER A 686 20.18 -8.77 -5.71
CA SER A 686 20.83 -10.09 -5.71
C SER A 686 20.75 -10.82 -7.06
N ASP A 687 19.70 -10.59 -7.86
CA ASP A 687 19.53 -11.16 -9.20
C ASP A 687 19.94 -10.21 -10.35
N THR A 688 20.11 -8.91 -10.07
CA THR A 688 20.50 -7.82 -10.97
C THR A 688 19.44 -7.38 -12.00
N ASP A 689 18.15 -7.49 -11.69
CA ASP A 689 17.05 -6.98 -12.52
C ASP A 689 16.80 -5.45 -12.38
N GLY A 690 17.29 -4.83 -11.30
CA GLY A 690 17.13 -3.41 -10.98
C GLY A 690 16.01 -3.10 -9.97
N ILE A 691 15.51 -4.10 -9.25
CA ILE A 691 14.66 -3.97 -8.07
C ILE A 691 15.48 -4.40 -6.84
N GLY A 692 15.44 -3.61 -5.76
CA GLY A 692 16.18 -3.92 -4.54
C GLY A 692 15.57 -5.07 -3.73
N ASP A 693 16.42 -5.83 -3.04
CA ASP A 693 16.08 -7.07 -2.31
C ASP A 693 14.97 -6.91 -1.26
N ASN A 694 14.72 -5.71 -0.69
CA ASN A 694 13.63 -5.50 0.28
C ASN A 694 12.26 -5.27 -0.39
N ARG A 695 12.23 -5.03 -1.70
CA ARG A 695 11.04 -4.82 -2.52
C ARG A 695 10.81 -5.93 -3.55
N ASP A 696 11.86 -6.65 -3.89
CA ASP A 696 11.78 -7.86 -4.70
C ASP A 696 10.94 -8.94 -4.01
N ILE A 697 10.41 -9.88 -4.81
CA ILE A 697 9.68 -11.04 -4.30
C ILE A 697 10.26 -12.37 -4.80
N ASP A 698 11.30 -12.35 -5.64
CA ASP A 698 12.12 -13.48 -6.14
C ASP A 698 13.58 -12.99 -6.21
N ALA A 699 14.08 -12.44 -5.10
CA ALA A 699 15.35 -11.71 -4.98
C ALA A 699 16.59 -12.51 -5.41
N ASP A 700 16.56 -13.84 -5.39
CA ASP A 700 17.66 -14.68 -5.90
C ASP A 700 17.48 -15.11 -7.39
N GLY A 701 16.32 -14.81 -7.97
CA GLY A 701 15.96 -15.04 -9.36
C GLY A 701 15.76 -16.51 -9.77
N ASP A 702 15.59 -17.45 -8.82
CA ASP A 702 15.36 -18.88 -9.14
C ASP A 702 13.96 -19.17 -9.74
N GLY A 703 12.98 -18.29 -9.51
CA GLY A 703 11.59 -18.48 -9.95
C GLY A 703 10.61 -18.82 -8.82
N LEU A 704 10.93 -18.56 -7.56
CA LEU A 704 10.14 -18.89 -6.38
C LEU A 704 9.95 -17.66 -5.49
N ILE A 705 8.72 -17.41 -5.06
CA ILE A 705 8.43 -16.20 -4.27
C ILE A 705 8.95 -16.33 -2.83
N GLU A 706 9.75 -15.38 -2.33
CA GLU A 706 10.25 -15.43 -0.94
C GLU A 706 9.14 -15.34 0.11
N ILE A 707 9.48 -15.86 1.30
CA ILE A 707 8.69 -15.80 2.52
C ILE A 707 9.63 -15.41 3.67
N HIS A 708 9.56 -14.15 4.07
CA HIS A 708 10.34 -13.58 5.17
C HIS A 708 9.59 -13.65 6.51
N THR A 709 8.26 -13.74 6.48
CA THR A 709 7.42 -13.66 7.68
C THR A 709 6.27 -14.67 7.68
N LEU A 710 5.65 -14.85 8.85
CA LEU A 710 4.38 -15.57 8.95
C LEU A 710 3.25 -14.89 8.18
N ALA A 711 3.30 -13.56 7.98
CA ALA A 711 2.33 -12.83 7.19
C ALA A 711 2.43 -13.21 5.70
N ASP A 712 3.63 -13.40 5.17
CA ASP A 712 3.86 -13.83 3.78
C ASP A 712 3.40 -15.28 3.58
N LEU A 713 3.78 -16.17 4.51
CA LEU A 713 3.28 -17.55 4.59
C LEU A 713 1.74 -17.57 4.66
N TYR A 714 1.14 -16.58 5.33
CA TYR A 714 -0.31 -16.43 5.41
C TYR A 714 -0.90 -15.93 4.08
N ALA A 715 -0.25 -14.96 3.43
CA ALA A 715 -0.66 -14.35 2.17
C ALA A 715 -0.70 -15.34 0.99
N MET A 716 0.12 -16.41 1.02
CA MET A 716 0.10 -17.53 0.05
C MET A 716 -1.29 -18.08 -0.28
N ARG A 717 -2.27 -17.97 0.64
CA ARG A 717 -3.66 -18.41 0.38
C ARG A 717 -4.36 -17.61 -0.73
N SER A 718 -3.92 -16.38 -0.98
CA SER A 718 -4.38 -15.55 -2.09
C SER A 718 -3.64 -15.88 -3.39
N ASN A 719 -2.35 -16.24 -3.32
CA ASN A 719 -1.49 -16.58 -4.46
C ASN A 719 -1.05 -18.06 -4.47
N THR A 720 -1.98 -19.02 -4.38
CA THR A 720 -1.65 -20.47 -4.27
C THR A 720 -0.87 -21.12 -5.44
N LEU A 721 -0.46 -20.33 -6.43
CA LEU A 721 0.42 -20.71 -7.53
C LEU A 721 1.83 -20.10 -7.43
N GLY A 722 2.03 -19.07 -6.59
CA GLY A 722 3.29 -18.35 -6.51
C GLY A 722 3.64 -17.63 -7.81
N THR A 723 2.67 -16.90 -8.38
CA THR A 723 2.85 -16.16 -9.64
C THR A 723 2.97 -14.67 -9.36
N GLY A 724 4.04 -14.05 -9.85
CA GLY A 724 4.18 -12.59 -9.95
C GLY A 724 4.56 -12.16 -11.37
N ASN A 725 5.15 -10.97 -11.51
CA ASN A 725 5.62 -10.41 -12.79
C ASN A 725 6.90 -9.58 -12.58
N ALA A 726 7.59 -9.22 -13.66
CA ALA A 726 8.84 -8.44 -13.62
C ALA A 726 8.65 -6.95 -13.26
N SER A 727 7.54 -6.58 -12.61
CA SER A 727 7.34 -5.27 -11.96
C SER A 727 7.23 -5.40 -10.43
N VAL A 728 7.50 -6.61 -9.94
CA VAL A 728 7.61 -7.02 -8.54
C VAL A 728 8.74 -8.06 -8.40
N GLY A 729 9.76 -8.03 -9.27
CA GLY A 729 10.95 -8.91 -9.18
C GLY A 729 10.93 -10.25 -9.93
N CYS A 730 9.75 -10.79 -10.28
CA CYS A 730 9.73 -12.14 -10.87
C CYS A 730 10.45 -12.26 -12.24
N PRO A 731 11.40 -13.19 -12.40
CA PRO A 731 12.14 -13.42 -13.63
C PRO A 731 11.25 -13.98 -14.76
N ILE A 732 11.53 -13.58 -15.99
CA ILE A 732 10.75 -13.98 -17.18
C ILE A 732 11.02 -15.46 -17.51
N PRO A 733 9.99 -16.35 -17.47
CA PRO A 733 8.61 -16.06 -17.87
C PRO A 733 7.58 -15.83 -16.76
N ALA A 734 7.94 -15.98 -15.49
CA ALA A 734 7.27 -15.59 -14.23
C ALA A 734 7.62 -16.60 -13.12
N CYS A 735 7.60 -16.15 -11.85
CA CYS A 735 7.63 -17.02 -10.67
C CYS A 735 6.59 -18.16 -10.75
N SER A 736 6.90 -19.33 -10.17
CA SER A 736 5.95 -20.43 -10.01
C SER A 736 6.19 -21.30 -8.76
N GLY A 737 6.07 -20.67 -7.60
CA GLY A 737 6.14 -21.32 -6.30
C GLY A 737 6.46 -20.30 -5.22
N HIS A 738 6.81 -20.80 -4.05
CA HIS A 738 7.34 -19.97 -2.97
C HIS A 738 8.47 -20.70 -2.27
N GLU A 739 9.35 -19.95 -1.63
CA GLU A 739 10.42 -20.47 -0.81
C GLU A 739 10.56 -19.76 0.53
N LEU A 740 11.22 -20.42 1.49
CA LEU A 740 11.60 -19.81 2.76
C LEU A 740 13.03 -19.28 2.65
N VAL A 741 13.24 -18.03 3.09
CA VAL A 741 14.57 -17.42 3.24
C VAL A 741 14.94 -17.14 4.72
N THR A 742 14.03 -17.49 5.64
CA THR A 742 14.25 -17.40 7.08
C THR A 742 13.42 -18.42 7.84
N ASP A 743 13.79 -18.65 9.10
CA ASP A 743 13.02 -19.48 10.03
C ASP A 743 11.75 -18.73 10.47
N LEU A 744 10.65 -19.48 10.57
CA LEU A 744 9.33 -18.97 10.95
C LEU A 744 8.85 -19.67 12.23
N ASP A 745 8.55 -18.92 13.28
CA ASP A 745 8.01 -19.49 14.52
C ASP A 745 6.61 -18.96 14.86
N PHE A 746 5.65 -19.88 14.99
CA PHE A 746 4.28 -19.60 15.42
C PHE A 746 4.18 -19.21 16.91
N ASP A 747 5.23 -19.46 17.70
CA ASP A 747 5.44 -18.95 19.07
C ASP A 747 6.06 -17.55 18.97
N THR A 748 5.21 -16.56 18.77
CA THR A 748 5.60 -15.20 18.35
C THR A 748 6.08 -14.32 19.50
N ASP A 749 5.76 -14.66 20.76
CA ASP A 749 6.36 -14.04 21.95
C ASP A 749 7.57 -14.83 22.52
N GLY A 750 7.76 -16.07 22.07
CA GLY A 750 8.90 -16.92 22.38
C GLY A 750 8.89 -17.50 23.80
N ASP A 751 7.72 -17.55 24.46
CA ASP A 751 7.61 -18.09 25.83
C ASP A 751 7.60 -19.64 25.89
N GLY A 752 7.43 -20.30 24.74
CA GLY A 752 7.36 -21.76 24.61
C GLY A 752 5.93 -22.33 24.62
N ALA A 753 4.89 -21.48 24.67
CA ALA A 753 3.50 -21.88 24.71
C ALA A 753 2.63 -21.04 23.76
N ILE A 754 2.04 -21.71 22.78
CA ILE A 754 1.06 -21.11 21.88
C ILE A 754 -0.21 -20.69 22.66
N THR A 755 -0.45 -19.38 22.78
CA THR A 755 -1.53 -18.77 23.58
C THR A 755 -2.16 -17.54 22.90
N GLU A 756 -3.03 -16.80 23.61
CA GLU A 756 -3.71 -15.60 23.08
C GLU A 756 -2.80 -14.38 22.84
N ALA A 757 -1.52 -14.46 23.22
CA ALA A 757 -0.51 -13.49 22.83
C ALA A 757 -0.07 -13.66 21.36
N ASP A 758 -0.27 -14.84 20.76
CA ASP A 758 0.24 -15.14 19.42
C ASP A 758 -0.68 -14.70 18.28
N GLU A 759 -0.07 -14.08 17.27
CA GLU A 759 -0.74 -13.53 16.08
C GLU A 759 -1.64 -14.56 15.37
N TYR A 760 -1.25 -15.85 15.37
CA TYR A 760 -1.95 -16.93 14.68
C TYR A 760 -2.70 -17.91 15.60
N TRP A 761 -2.89 -17.55 16.87
CA TRP A 761 -3.68 -18.33 17.84
C TRP A 761 -5.13 -18.57 17.39
N ASN A 762 -5.73 -17.59 16.71
CA ASN A 762 -7.09 -17.66 16.15
C ASN A 762 -8.13 -18.17 17.17
N MET A 763 -8.16 -17.55 18.36
CA MET A 763 -9.02 -17.94 19.50
C MET A 763 -8.89 -19.42 19.90
N GLY A 764 -7.66 -19.96 19.83
CA GLY A 764 -7.36 -21.35 20.15
C GLY A 764 -7.75 -22.35 19.05
N ARG A 765 -8.00 -21.88 17.82
CA ARG A 765 -8.11 -22.73 16.62
C ARG A 765 -6.79 -22.90 15.88
N GLY A 766 -5.83 -22.00 16.08
CA GLY A 766 -4.54 -22.00 15.40
C GLY A 766 -4.61 -21.69 13.91
N TRP A 767 -3.57 -22.08 13.19
CA TRP A 767 -3.40 -21.88 11.74
C TRP A 767 -4.56 -22.42 10.90
N VAL A 768 -4.99 -21.62 9.92
CA VAL A 768 -5.97 -22.03 8.91
C VAL A 768 -5.23 -22.72 7.76
N PRO A 769 -5.46 -24.02 7.47
CA PRO A 769 -4.68 -24.73 6.44
C PRO A 769 -4.71 -24.06 5.05
N ILE A 770 -3.59 -24.10 4.31
CA ILE A 770 -3.53 -23.65 2.92
C ILE A 770 -4.21 -24.71 2.03
N PHE A 771 -5.18 -24.31 1.20
CA PHE A 771 -5.89 -25.24 0.32
C PHE A 771 -5.53 -25.02 -1.15
N ASN A 772 -5.64 -26.08 -1.94
CA ASN A 772 -5.46 -26.07 -3.39
C ASN A 772 -4.05 -25.65 -3.89
N TYR A 773 -3.01 -25.70 -3.06
CA TYR A 773 -1.64 -25.35 -3.46
C TYR A 773 -1.09 -26.33 -4.52
N ARG A 774 -0.51 -25.83 -5.63
CA ARG A 774 -0.25 -26.65 -6.86
C ARG A 774 1.17 -26.60 -7.41
N THR A 775 2.04 -25.79 -6.84
CA THR A 775 3.38 -25.51 -7.36
C THR A 775 4.45 -25.96 -6.37
N THR A 776 5.68 -25.44 -6.50
CA THR A 776 6.79 -25.73 -5.59
C THR A 776 6.62 -24.96 -4.28
N PHE A 777 6.85 -25.63 -3.17
CA PHE A 777 7.16 -25.03 -1.87
C PHE A 777 8.56 -25.50 -1.50
N GLU A 778 9.52 -24.60 -1.55
CA GLU A 778 10.90 -24.81 -1.14
C GLU A 778 11.08 -24.32 0.29
N GLY A 779 11.92 -24.99 1.07
CA GLY A 779 12.22 -24.60 2.44
C GLY A 779 13.65 -24.15 2.64
N ASN A 780 14.55 -24.43 1.70
CA ASN A 780 16.00 -24.14 1.78
C ASN A 780 16.72 -24.64 3.05
N GLY A 781 16.07 -25.50 3.85
CA GLY A 781 16.55 -25.96 5.15
C GLY A 781 16.01 -25.16 6.34
N HIS A 782 15.32 -24.04 6.10
CA HIS A 782 14.69 -23.23 7.14
C HIS A 782 13.57 -23.97 7.88
N THR A 783 13.39 -23.58 9.13
CA THR A 783 12.47 -24.20 10.08
C THR A 783 11.17 -23.44 10.19
N ILE A 784 10.05 -24.15 10.01
CA ILE A 784 8.74 -23.73 10.52
C ILE A 784 8.53 -24.40 11.89
N SER A 785 8.43 -23.60 12.95
CA SER A 785 8.29 -24.05 14.35
C SER A 785 6.88 -23.85 14.90
N HIS A 786 6.52 -24.68 15.88
CA HIS A 786 5.33 -24.62 16.73
C HIS A 786 3.96 -24.51 16.00
N LEU A 787 3.87 -24.91 14.72
CA LEU A 787 2.62 -24.90 13.94
C LEU A 787 1.46 -25.52 14.72
N PHE A 788 0.55 -24.68 15.20
CA PHE A 788 -0.60 -25.08 16.00
C PHE A 788 -1.88 -25.08 15.16
N ILE A 789 -2.64 -26.17 15.20
CA ILE A 789 -3.98 -26.26 14.60
C ILE A 789 -4.88 -27.02 15.57
N ASN A 790 -6.03 -26.47 15.95
CA ASN A 790 -6.97 -27.08 16.88
C ASN A 790 -8.42 -26.98 16.37
N THR A 791 -8.71 -27.82 15.39
CA THR A 791 -10.00 -27.87 14.68
C THR A 791 -10.58 -29.29 14.71
N PRO A 792 -11.04 -29.79 15.88
CA PRO A 792 -11.34 -31.21 16.12
C PRO A 792 -12.47 -31.84 15.27
N ALA A 793 -13.27 -31.00 14.60
CA ALA A 793 -14.34 -31.42 13.70
C ALA A 793 -13.99 -31.26 12.20
N ASP A 794 -12.93 -30.51 11.89
CA ASP A 794 -12.57 -30.14 10.53
C ASP A 794 -11.67 -31.21 9.90
N ASN A 795 -11.72 -31.32 8.56
CA ASN A 795 -10.98 -32.31 7.79
C ASN A 795 -9.91 -31.59 6.95
N ASN A 796 -8.94 -32.34 6.43
CA ASN A 796 -7.85 -31.84 5.60
C ASN A 796 -6.97 -30.87 6.42
N ILE A 797 -6.28 -31.41 7.42
CA ILE A 797 -5.57 -30.68 8.47
C ILE A 797 -4.06 -30.90 8.34
N GLY A 798 -3.32 -29.80 8.28
CA GLY A 798 -1.88 -29.70 8.00
C GLY A 798 -1.51 -28.25 7.68
N LEU A 799 -0.22 -27.94 7.47
CA LEU A 799 0.22 -26.67 6.88
C LEU A 799 -0.53 -26.42 5.56
N PHE A 800 -0.48 -27.42 4.68
CA PHE A 800 -1.35 -27.55 3.51
C PHE A 800 -2.53 -28.47 3.84
N GLY A 801 -3.74 -27.93 3.90
CA GLY A 801 -4.95 -28.72 4.09
C GLY A 801 -5.20 -29.62 2.89
N SER A 802 -5.14 -29.06 1.67
CA SER A 802 -5.18 -29.86 0.45
C SER A 802 -4.24 -29.33 -0.62
N THR A 803 -3.66 -30.23 -1.41
CA THR A 803 -2.84 -29.87 -2.56
C THR A 803 -3.53 -30.19 -3.88
N GLY A 804 -3.05 -29.57 -4.95
CA GLY A 804 -3.45 -29.84 -6.31
C GLY A 804 -2.49 -30.75 -7.06
N THR A 805 -2.71 -30.82 -8.37
CA THR A 805 -1.81 -31.49 -9.31
C THR A 805 -0.53 -30.69 -9.46
N ASN A 806 0.62 -31.37 -9.42
CA ASN A 806 1.99 -30.85 -9.55
C ASN A 806 2.58 -30.20 -8.28
N PHE A 807 1.94 -30.43 -7.13
CA PHE A 807 2.49 -30.09 -5.83
C PHE A 807 3.89 -30.68 -5.63
N VAL A 808 4.87 -29.82 -5.33
CA VAL A 808 6.21 -30.22 -4.90
C VAL A 808 6.49 -29.53 -3.57
N ALA A 809 6.97 -30.27 -2.57
CA ALA A 809 7.53 -29.70 -1.35
C ALA A 809 8.91 -30.31 -1.10
N ARG A 810 9.95 -29.49 -0.87
CA ARG A 810 11.34 -29.96 -0.70
C ARG A 810 12.10 -29.09 0.31
N ASN A 811 13.15 -29.66 0.91
CA ASN A 811 14.00 -29.05 1.96
C ASN A 811 13.22 -28.45 3.15
N ILE A 812 12.08 -29.06 3.52
CA ILE A 812 11.17 -28.55 4.56
C ILE A 812 11.55 -29.09 5.94
N VAL A 813 11.78 -28.18 6.90
CA VAL A 813 11.91 -28.53 8.32
C VAL A 813 10.68 -28.02 9.08
N LEU A 814 9.86 -28.93 9.62
CA LEU A 814 8.68 -28.62 10.42
C LEU A 814 8.85 -29.19 11.84
N ARG A 815 8.90 -28.31 12.84
CA ARG A 815 9.28 -28.64 14.22
C ARG A 815 8.12 -28.37 15.19
N LYS A 816 7.97 -29.25 16.18
CA LYS A 816 7.00 -29.13 17.29
C LYS A 816 5.55 -28.88 16.85
N ALA A 817 5.14 -29.36 15.68
CA ALA A 817 3.80 -29.07 15.16
C ALA A 817 2.72 -29.75 16.03
N MET A 818 1.67 -29.01 16.41
CA MET A 818 0.60 -29.49 17.30
C MET A 818 -0.76 -29.45 16.58
N LEU A 819 -1.22 -30.60 16.10
CA LEU A 819 -2.42 -30.70 15.24
C LEU A 819 -3.54 -31.49 15.89
N THR A 820 -4.72 -30.88 16.03
CA THR A 820 -5.98 -31.54 16.38
C THR A 820 -6.99 -31.44 15.24
N GLY A 821 -7.41 -32.57 14.68
CA GLY A 821 -8.28 -32.64 13.50
C GLY A 821 -9.23 -33.84 13.48
N ALA A 822 -10.16 -33.86 12.52
CA ALA A 822 -11.02 -35.02 12.26
C ALA A 822 -10.38 -35.98 11.26
N ASN A 823 -10.48 -35.73 9.94
CA ASN A 823 -10.03 -36.67 8.90
C ASN A 823 -9.01 -36.05 7.94
N ASN A 824 -8.18 -36.87 7.30
CA ASN A 824 -7.05 -36.45 6.46
C ASN A 824 -6.14 -35.48 7.25
N VAL A 825 -5.50 -35.99 8.31
CA VAL A 825 -4.62 -35.21 9.20
C VAL A 825 -3.16 -35.62 8.98
N GLY A 826 -2.31 -34.66 8.65
CA GLY A 826 -0.86 -34.82 8.53
C GLY A 826 -0.16 -33.47 8.64
N PRO A 827 0.94 -33.32 9.41
CA PRO A 827 1.51 -32.01 9.75
C PRO A 827 1.83 -31.15 8.52
N LEU A 828 2.43 -31.74 7.49
CA LEU A 828 2.72 -31.04 6.25
C LEU A 828 1.51 -31.00 5.33
N VAL A 829 0.86 -32.14 5.07
CA VAL A 829 -0.28 -32.22 4.15
C VAL A 829 -1.46 -33.04 4.71
N GLY A 830 -2.65 -32.43 4.77
CA GLY A 830 -3.88 -33.15 5.05
C GLY A 830 -4.27 -34.10 3.92
N TYR A 831 -4.57 -33.55 2.73
CA TYR A 831 -4.93 -34.29 1.52
C TYR A 831 -4.00 -33.95 0.34
N MET A 832 -3.13 -34.89 -0.02
CA MET A 832 -2.22 -34.79 -1.16
C MET A 832 -2.85 -35.36 -2.44
N SER A 833 -2.76 -34.63 -3.54
CA SER A 833 -3.28 -35.05 -4.85
C SER A 833 -2.28 -35.91 -5.64
N ALA A 834 -2.74 -36.39 -6.80
CA ALA A 834 -2.19 -37.49 -7.60
C ALA A 834 -0.72 -37.41 -8.02
N THR A 835 -0.20 -36.19 -8.19
CA THR A 835 1.17 -35.91 -8.63
C THR A 835 1.94 -35.10 -7.57
N GLY A 836 1.57 -35.28 -6.29
CA GLY A 836 2.30 -34.70 -5.17
C GLY A 836 3.65 -35.39 -4.93
N HIS A 837 4.71 -34.59 -4.84
CA HIS A 837 6.05 -35.01 -4.52
C HIS A 837 6.53 -34.28 -3.27
N ILE A 838 6.97 -35.02 -2.26
CA ILE A 838 7.65 -34.48 -1.08
C ILE A 838 9.06 -35.07 -1.06
N SER A 839 10.08 -34.25 -0.85
CA SER A 839 11.43 -34.75 -0.57
C SER A 839 12.17 -33.94 0.49
N ASP A 840 13.30 -34.47 0.97
CA ASP A 840 14.30 -33.72 1.74
C ASP A 840 13.70 -33.05 2.98
N CYS A 841 12.93 -33.78 3.78
CA CYS A 841 12.09 -33.18 4.81
C CYS A 841 12.33 -33.72 6.23
N TYR A 842 12.26 -32.85 7.23
CA TYR A 842 12.20 -33.23 8.64
C TYR A 842 10.86 -32.80 9.21
N VAL A 843 10.14 -33.70 9.88
CA VAL A 843 8.87 -33.38 10.56
C VAL A 843 8.80 -34.00 11.94
N ASP A 844 8.61 -33.18 12.98
CA ASP A 844 8.19 -33.64 14.31
C ASP A 844 7.00 -32.85 14.88
N GLY A 845 6.30 -33.47 15.83
CA GLY A 845 5.08 -32.91 16.38
C GLY A 845 4.11 -33.93 17.01
N GLU A 846 3.02 -33.41 17.57
CA GLU A 846 1.92 -34.18 18.15
C GLU A 846 0.64 -34.06 17.31
N ILE A 847 -0.02 -35.20 17.09
CA ILE A 847 -1.24 -35.30 16.30
C ILE A 847 -2.34 -35.94 17.15
N HIS A 848 -3.45 -35.23 17.31
CA HIS A 848 -4.61 -35.66 18.08
C HIS A 848 -5.88 -35.72 17.22
N SER A 849 -6.69 -36.78 17.36
CA SER A 849 -7.91 -37.00 16.56
C SER A 849 -9.12 -37.39 17.42
N PRO A 850 -9.81 -36.42 18.05
CA PRO A 850 -10.85 -36.69 19.06
C PRO A 850 -12.21 -37.18 18.53
N SER A 851 -12.41 -37.27 17.22
CA SER A 851 -13.70 -37.64 16.60
C SER A 851 -13.88 -39.17 16.41
N ALA A 852 -15.11 -39.65 16.13
CA ALA A 852 -15.41 -41.06 15.85
C ALA A 852 -15.86 -41.35 14.40
N GLY A 853 -15.06 -42.11 13.62
CA GLY A 853 -15.16 -42.23 12.16
C GLY A 853 -13.97 -42.97 11.53
N ASN A 854 -13.91 -43.01 10.18
CA ASN A 854 -12.82 -43.67 9.43
C ASN A 854 -11.70 -42.66 9.14
N TYR A 855 -10.64 -42.67 9.95
CA TYR A 855 -9.63 -41.60 9.94
C TYR A 855 -8.36 -41.92 9.18
N MET A 856 -8.08 -41.16 8.13
CA MET A 856 -6.79 -41.15 7.46
C MET A 856 -5.85 -40.18 8.21
N ILE A 857 -4.90 -40.72 8.98
CA ILE A 857 -3.92 -39.94 9.75
C ILE A 857 -2.52 -40.42 9.38
N GLY A 858 -1.64 -39.51 8.99
CA GLY A 858 -0.23 -39.79 8.73
C GLY A 858 0.67 -38.91 9.58
N GLY A 859 1.86 -39.42 9.94
CA GLY A 859 2.89 -38.59 10.57
C GLY A 859 3.47 -37.51 9.66
N LEU A 860 3.22 -37.59 8.34
CA LEU A 860 3.55 -36.55 7.36
C LEU A 860 2.34 -36.15 6.51
N VAL A 861 1.63 -37.13 5.94
CA VAL A 861 0.49 -36.91 5.02
C VAL A 861 -0.75 -37.67 5.48
N GLY A 862 -1.87 -36.98 5.71
CA GLY A 862 -3.13 -37.65 6.08
C GLY A 862 -3.59 -38.65 5.02
N ARG A 863 -3.76 -38.19 3.79
CA ARG A 863 -4.19 -39.01 2.65
C ARG A 863 -3.53 -38.59 1.33
N SER A 864 -3.13 -39.57 0.52
CA SER A 864 -2.60 -39.37 -0.84
C SER A 864 -3.43 -40.17 -1.86
N LEU A 865 -3.95 -39.54 -2.94
CA LEU A 865 -4.73 -40.25 -3.97
C LEU A 865 -4.33 -39.92 -5.42
N SER A 866 -4.04 -40.97 -6.19
CA SER A 866 -3.95 -40.95 -7.67
C SER A 866 -5.30 -40.65 -8.34
N ALA A 867 -5.36 -39.68 -9.25
CA ALA A 867 -6.57 -39.24 -9.95
C ALA A 867 -6.83 -40.06 -11.23
N THR A 868 -5.76 -40.52 -11.88
CA THR A 868 -5.79 -41.34 -13.09
C THR A 868 -5.03 -42.65 -12.92
N LEU A 869 -5.10 -43.54 -13.92
CA LEU A 869 -4.34 -44.79 -13.99
C LEU A 869 -2.95 -44.53 -14.56
N GLY A 870 -2.06 -43.93 -13.76
CA GLY A 870 -0.68 -43.64 -14.16
C GLY A 870 0.05 -42.70 -13.22
N ASP A 871 -0.69 -41.85 -12.49
CA ASP A 871 -0.09 -40.92 -11.52
C ASP A 871 0.51 -41.69 -10.33
N VAL A 872 1.62 -41.16 -9.80
CA VAL A 872 2.39 -41.72 -8.70
C VAL A 872 2.86 -40.57 -7.82
N THR A 873 2.43 -40.57 -6.56
CA THR A 873 2.99 -39.66 -5.56
C THR A 873 4.30 -40.20 -5.02
N SER A 874 5.19 -39.34 -4.52
CA SER A 874 6.43 -39.79 -3.86
C SER A 874 6.73 -39.02 -2.59
N ILE A 875 7.29 -39.72 -1.60
CA ILE A 875 7.88 -39.15 -0.39
C ILE A 875 9.30 -39.71 -0.32
N ARG A 876 10.33 -38.86 -0.36
CA ARG A 876 11.74 -39.30 -0.42
C ARG A 876 12.61 -38.57 0.60
N ARG A 877 13.66 -39.22 1.12
CA ARG A 877 14.66 -38.55 1.98
C ARG A 877 13.98 -37.70 3.06
N CYS A 878 13.15 -38.34 3.89
CA CYS A 878 12.49 -37.64 5.01
C CYS A 878 12.67 -38.35 6.36
N THR A 879 12.83 -37.54 7.41
CA THR A 879 12.82 -37.96 8.82
C THR A 879 11.50 -37.55 9.47
N ILE A 880 10.78 -38.51 10.06
CA ILE A 880 9.43 -38.30 10.61
C ILE A 880 9.37 -38.81 12.06
N LYS A 881 9.24 -37.88 13.02
CA LYS A 881 9.28 -38.09 14.48
C LYS A 881 7.99 -37.54 15.13
N THR A 882 6.84 -38.11 14.78
CA THR A 882 5.55 -37.64 15.30
C THR A 882 4.96 -38.54 16.40
N THR A 883 4.08 -37.98 17.24
CA THR A 883 3.27 -38.76 18.20
C THR A 883 1.79 -38.67 17.82
N ILE A 884 1.16 -39.79 17.49
CA ILE A 884 -0.25 -39.88 17.10
C ILE A 884 -1.06 -40.47 18.27
N SER A 885 -1.92 -39.66 18.89
CA SER A 885 -2.60 -40.02 20.13
C SER A 885 -4.14 -39.96 20.07
N LYS A 886 -4.77 -40.97 20.69
CA LYS A 886 -6.22 -41.19 20.81
C LYS A 886 -6.94 -41.27 19.46
N THR A 887 -7.16 -42.50 18.97
CA THR A 887 -8.05 -42.75 17.83
C THR A 887 -9.19 -43.70 18.23
N TYR A 888 -10.41 -43.34 17.82
CA TYR A 888 -11.61 -44.15 17.99
C TYR A 888 -11.66 -45.27 16.95
N SER A 889 -12.68 -46.12 17.00
CA SER A 889 -12.72 -47.35 16.20
C SER A 889 -12.76 -47.11 14.68
N ASN A 890 -11.81 -47.76 13.97
CA ASN A 890 -11.62 -47.82 12.51
C ASN A 890 -10.70 -46.75 11.89
N GLY A 891 -9.65 -46.31 12.61
CA GLY A 891 -8.58 -45.49 12.03
C GLY A 891 -7.75 -46.22 10.95
N LEU A 892 -7.27 -45.48 9.96
CA LEU A 892 -6.26 -45.84 8.95
C LEU A 892 -5.01 -44.98 9.22
N ILE A 893 -4.12 -45.45 10.09
CA ILE A 893 -2.99 -44.64 10.59
C ILE A 893 -1.68 -45.17 10.03
N GLY A 894 -0.88 -44.28 9.43
CA GLY A 894 0.49 -44.56 9.00
C GLY A 894 1.48 -43.69 9.75
N GLY A 895 2.68 -44.18 10.05
CA GLY A 895 3.76 -43.31 10.53
C GLY A 895 4.20 -42.29 9.47
N VAL A 896 4.02 -42.57 8.18
CA VAL A 896 4.19 -41.61 7.07
C VAL A 896 2.83 -41.17 6.53
N VAL A 897 2.02 -42.11 6.01
CA VAL A 897 0.77 -41.81 5.30
C VAL A 897 -0.43 -42.63 5.82
N GLY A 898 -1.51 -41.97 6.19
CA GLY A 898 -2.73 -42.66 6.67
C GLY A 898 -3.37 -43.56 5.61
N ASN A 899 -3.67 -42.99 4.43
CA ASN A 899 -4.16 -43.74 3.28
C ASN A 899 -3.48 -43.30 1.97
N SER A 900 -3.02 -44.26 1.16
CA SER A 900 -2.41 -43.99 -0.15
C SER A 900 -3.10 -44.70 -1.33
N GLN A 901 -2.97 -44.12 -2.52
CA GLN A 901 -3.20 -44.78 -3.80
C GLN A 901 -2.08 -44.40 -4.77
N ASN A 902 -1.26 -45.38 -5.20
CA ASN A 902 -0.01 -45.19 -5.95
C ASN A 902 1.01 -44.26 -5.26
N LEU A 903 1.93 -44.84 -4.49
CA LEU A 903 2.94 -44.10 -3.72
C LEU A 903 4.32 -44.77 -3.80
N VAL A 904 5.35 -43.95 -3.96
CA VAL A 904 6.77 -44.33 -3.81
C VAL A 904 7.31 -43.74 -2.50
N MET A 905 8.00 -44.55 -1.72
CA MET A 905 8.69 -44.14 -0.50
C MET A 905 10.14 -44.63 -0.58
N GLU A 906 11.09 -43.75 -0.29
CA GLU A 906 12.52 -43.99 -0.53
C GLU A 906 13.33 -43.18 0.48
N ASP A 907 14.37 -43.76 1.08
CA ASP A 907 15.25 -43.06 2.04
C ASP A 907 14.52 -42.42 3.23
N LEU A 908 13.59 -43.14 3.87
CA LEU A 908 12.81 -42.59 5.00
C LEU A 908 13.32 -43.10 6.35
N LEU A 909 13.44 -42.21 7.34
CA LEU A 909 13.61 -42.54 8.76
C LEU A 909 12.32 -42.22 9.51
N VAL A 910 11.65 -43.24 10.05
CA VAL A 910 10.36 -43.08 10.73
C VAL A 910 10.47 -43.56 12.17
N THR A 911 10.14 -42.70 13.12
CA THR A 911 10.15 -42.99 14.57
C THR A 911 8.78 -42.76 15.22
N THR A 912 7.73 -42.62 14.40
CA THR A 912 6.38 -42.23 14.84
C THR A 912 5.82 -43.16 15.92
N GLN A 913 5.32 -42.55 16.99
CA GLN A 913 4.69 -43.23 18.12
C GLN A 913 3.17 -43.22 17.94
N ILE A 914 2.53 -44.38 17.77
CA ILE A 914 1.09 -44.50 17.51
C ILE A 914 0.39 -45.13 18.70
N THR A 915 -0.55 -44.42 19.33
CA THR A 915 -1.40 -44.96 20.42
C THR A 915 -2.88 -44.91 20.03
N ALA A 916 -3.42 -46.07 19.62
CA ALA A 916 -4.75 -46.18 19.01
C ALA A 916 -5.54 -47.44 19.43
N ASN A 917 -6.87 -47.35 19.42
CA ASN A 917 -7.73 -48.42 19.96
C ASN A 917 -8.10 -49.52 18.96
N ALA A 918 -8.61 -49.16 17.78
CA ALA A 918 -8.99 -50.13 16.73
C ALA A 918 -8.87 -49.52 15.33
N GLY A 919 -8.35 -50.26 14.35
CA GLY A 919 -8.06 -49.76 13.00
C GLY A 919 -7.13 -50.66 12.19
N PHE A 920 -6.64 -50.11 11.07
CA PHE A 920 -5.51 -50.61 10.29
C PHE A 920 -4.32 -49.68 10.52
N PHE A 921 -3.21 -50.23 11.01
CA PHE A 921 -2.07 -49.43 11.45
C PHE A 921 -0.81 -49.87 10.71
N GLY A 922 -0.06 -48.92 10.16
CA GLY A 922 1.21 -49.18 9.50
C GLY A 922 2.30 -48.29 10.07
N GLY A 923 3.49 -48.82 10.31
CA GLY A 923 4.65 -47.99 10.62
C GLY A 923 5.00 -47.03 9.48
N LEU A 924 4.77 -47.43 8.22
CA LEU A 924 4.85 -46.54 7.06
C LEU A 924 3.46 -46.08 6.59
N VAL A 925 2.57 -47.03 6.21
CA VAL A 925 1.26 -46.69 5.60
C VAL A 925 0.10 -47.46 6.23
N GLY A 926 -0.93 -46.73 6.69
CA GLY A 926 -2.11 -47.32 7.33
C GLY A 926 -2.94 -48.19 6.38
N THR A 927 -3.26 -47.70 5.18
CA THR A 927 -3.93 -48.50 4.13
C THR A 927 -3.58 -48.01 2.73
N MET A 928 -3.22 -48.91 1.82
CA MET A 928 -2.85 -48.58 0.44
C MET A 928 -3.77 -49.23 -0.62
N SER A 929 -3.76 -48.66 -1.82
CA SER A 929 -4.33 -49.29 -3.01
C SER A 929 -3.49 -49.01 -4.25
N GLY A 930 -3.53 -49.91 -5.25
CA GLY A 930 -2.65 -49.79 -6.41
C GLY A 930 -1.20 -50.18 -6.10
N THR A 931 -0.23 -49.51 -6.73
CA THR A 931 1.19 -49.84 -6.61
C THR A 931 1.83 -49.11 -5.45
N LEU A 932 2.50 -49.82 -4.55
CA LEU A 932 3.43 -49.21 -3.59
C LEU A 932 4.85 -49.70 -3.88
N ILE A 933 5.80 -48.79 -3.89
CA ILE A 933 7.23 -49.10 -3.84
C ILE A 933 7.78 -48.47 -2.56
N ALA A 934 8.43 -49.28 -1.72
CA ALA A 934 9.16 -48.80 -0.56
C ALA A 934 10.61 -49.29 -0.64
N SER A 935 11.57 -48.37 -0.61
CA SER A 935 13.00 -48.66 -0.64
C SER A 935 13.78 -47.98 0.48
N THR A 936 14.92 -48.57 0.87
CA THR A 936 16.00 -47.92 1.67
C THR A 936 15.49 -47.13 2.88
N SER A 937 14.52 -47.66 3.61
CA SER A 937 13.83 -46.96 4.70
C SER A 937 13.89 -47.72 6.02
N ILE A 938 13.88 -47.01 7.14
CA ILE A 938 13.93 -47.54 8.50
C ILE A 938 12.66 -47.12 9.25
N ASP A 939 11.95 -48.10 9.78
CA ASP A 939 10.85 -47.91 10.74
C ASP A 939 11.28 -48.34 12.14
N ALA A 940 11.59 -47.36 12.98
CA ALA A 940 11.85 -47.49 14.41
C ALA A 940 10.71 -46.85 15.25
N GLY A 941 9.51 -46.76 14.68
CA GLY A 941 8.30 -46.35 15.40
C GLY A 941 7.87 -47.34 16.47
N ASN A 942 6.75 -47.05 17.13
CA ASN A 942 6.11 -47.97 18.08
C ASN A 942 4.59 -47.84 17.93
N ILE A 943 3.86 -48.96 17.98
CA ILE A 943 2.40 -49.00 17.81
C ILE A 943 1.76 -49.65 19.05
N LEU A 944 1.36 -48.82 20.01
CA LEU A 944 0.68 -49.23 21.23
C LEU A 944 -0.82 -49.42 20.98
N GLN A 945 -1.24 -50.69 20.90
CA GLN A 945 -2.62 -51.09 20.59
C GLN A 945 -3.39 -51.56 21.82
N THR A 946 -4.70 -51.29 21.85
CA THR A 946 -5.59 -51.77 22.93
C THR A 946 -6.60 -52.83 22.49
N SER A 947 -6.71 -53.16 21.19
CA SER A 947 -7.64 -54.20 20.71
C SER A 947 -7.20 -54.91 19.42
N SER A 948 -7.96 -55.93 18.98
CA SER A 948 -7.63 -56.83 17.87
C SER A 948 -7.60 -56.11 16.51
N THR A 949 -6.39 -55.87 15.99
CA THR A 949 -6.16 -55.07 14.77
C THR A 949 -5.04 -55.68 13.91
N VAL A 950 -4.85 -55.13 12.71
CA VAL A 950 -3.75 -55.51 11.80
C VAL A 950 -2.67 -54.45 11.87
N ALA A 951 -1.43 -54.88 12.13
CA ALA A 951 -0.24 -54.03 12.16
C ALA A 951 1.00 -54.69 11.57
N GLY A 952 1.94 -53.82 11.18
CA GLY A 952 3.25 -54.06 10.59
C GLY A 952 3.72 -52.76 9.92
N LEU A 953 4.64 -52.83 8.94
CA LEU A 953 4.98 -51.67 8.09
C LEU A 953 3.76 -51.12 7.33
N PHE A 954 2.83 -51.99 6.94
CA PHE A 954 1.64 -51.67 6.15
C PHE A 954 0.39 -52.28 6.80
N GLY A 955 -0.63 -51.47 7.10
CA GLY A 955 -1.82 -51.93 7.82
C GLY A 955 -2.80 -52.74 6.96
N ASN A 956 -3.00 -52.36 5.69
CA ASN A 956 -3.91 -53.06 4.75
C ASN A 956 -3.63 -52.67 3.28
N TRP A 957 -3.98 -53.54 2.33
CA TRP A 957 -3.80 -53.27 0.89
C TRP A 957 -4.73 -54.05 -0.05
N SER A 958 -4.91 -53.52 -1.26
CA SER A 958 -5.56 -54.25 -2.37
C SER A 958 -4.59 -55.01 -3.29
N ALA A 959 -3.31 -54.65 -3.30
CA ALA A 959 -2.23 -55.33 -4.04
C ALA A 959 -0.95 -55.32 -3.21
N ALA A 960 -0.10 -56.35 -3.35
CA ALA A 960 1.11 -56.48 -2.56
C ALA A 960 2.11 -55.33 -2.85
N PRO A 961 2.73 -54.71 -1.83
CA PRO A 961 3.76 -53.70 -2.03
C PRO A 961 5.04 -54.34 -2.59
N SER A 962 5.79 -53.58 -3.39
CA SER A 962 7.17 -53.90 -3.76
C SER A 962 8.10 -53.27 -2.71
N VAL A 963 8.92 -54.09 -2.04
CA VAL A 963 9.72 -53.64 -0.90
C VAL A 963 11.14 -54.17 -1.02
N THR A 964 12.12 -53.27 -0.96
CA THR A 964 13.56 -53.56 -1.15
C THR A 964 14.38 -52.79 -0.12
N ALA A 965 15.27 -53.43 0.65
CA ALA A 965 16.10 -52.72 1.64
C ALA A 965 15.32 -51.85 2.66
N VAL A 966 14.08 -52.22 2.99
CA VAL A 966 13.33 -51.58 4.10
C VAL A 966 13.54 -52.41 5.35
N VAL A 967 13.87 -51.74 6.46
CA VAL A 967 14.17 -52.31 7.76
C VAL A 967 13.13 -51.86 8.78
N TRP A 968 12.80 -52.71 9.74
CA TRP A 968 12.04 -52.31 10.92
C TRP A 968 12.60 -52.90 12.22
N ASP A 969 12.54 -52.10 13.27
CA ASP A 969 13.01 -52.45 14.62
C ASP A 969 11.96 -53.32 15.33
N VAL A 970 12.34 -54.56 15.66
CA VAL A 970 11.43 -55.50 16.33
C VAL A 970 11.25 -55.22 17.83
N ASP A 971 12.20 -54.52 18.45
CA ASP A 971 12.22 -54.24 19.88
C ASP A 971 11.51 -52.92 20.19
N SER A 972 11.57 -51.91 19.31
CA SER A 972 10.71 -50.71 19.41
C SER A 972 9.22 -51.08 19.25
N HIS A 973 8.93 -52.16 18.54
CA HIS A 973 7.60 -52.74 18.32
C HIS A 973 7.22 -53.83 19.36
N ALA A 974 7.95 -53.94 20.47
CA ALA A 974 7.76 -54.99 21.48
C ALA A 974 6.34 -55.02 22.08
N GLY A 975 5.65 -56.14 21.89
CA GLY A 975 4.26 -56.36 22.32
C GLY A 975 3.31 -56.64 21.16
N ILE A 976 3.67 -56.21 19.95
CA ILE A 976 2.96 -56.54 18.72
C ILE A 976 3.44 -57.91 18.25
N THR A 977 2.66 -58.98 18.50
CA THR A 977 2.94 -60.25 17.82
C THR A 977 2.67 -60.09 16.33
N SER A 978 3.66 -60.40 15.48
CA SER A 978 3.63 -60.29 14.02
C SER A 978 2.64 -61.26 13.33
N LYS A 979 1.35 -61.15 13.64
CA LYS A 979 0.26 -61.95 13.07
C LYS A 979 -0.75 -61.11 12.27
N GLY A 980 -0.19 -60.22 11.47
CA GLY A 980 -0.79 -59.71 10.22
C GLY A 980 -0.26 -60.43 8.96
N THR A 981 0.20 -61.69 9.06
CA THR A 981 0.65 -62.62 7.98
C THR A 981 1.69 -62.17 6.94
N ASN A 982 2.14 -60.92 6.95
CA ASN A 982 2.64 -60.29 5.73
C ASN A 982 3.97 -59.54 5.96
N ASN A 983 5.06 -60.26 6.28
CA ASN A 983 6.40 -59.66 6.38
C ASN A 983 6.87 -59.19 4.99
N TYR A 984 6.91 -57.88 4.80
CA TYR A 984 7.72 -57.21 3.78
C TYR A 984 8.84 -56.45 4.51
N GLY A 985 10.01 -56.30 3.89
CA GLY A 985 11.20 -55.75 4.56
C GLY A 985 11.90 -56.74 5.50
N THR A 986 13.07 -56.34 5.99
CA THR A 986 13.93 -57.09 6.92
C THR A 986 13.62 -56.65 8.36
N SER A 987 13.40 -57.62 9.25
CA SER A 987 13.19 -57.37 10.69
C SER A 987 14.51 -57.50 11.44
N LEU A 988 14.96 -56.46 12.14
CA LEU A 988 16.21 -56.44 12.91
C LEU A 988 15.95 -55.96 14.35
N THR A 989 16.81 -56.34 15.30
CA THR A 989 16.77 -55.81 16.67
C THR A 989 17.25 -54.36 16.72
N THR A 990 16.94 -53.63 17.79
CA THR A 990 17.50 -52.29 18.01
C THR A 990 19.03 -52.30 17.89
N ASP A 991 19.70 -53.28 18.50
CA ASP A 991 21.16 -53.41 18.45
C ASP A 991 21.69 -53.70 17.03
N ASP A 992 20.98 -54.53 16.24
CA ASP A 992 21.35 -54.85 14.86
C ASP A 992 21.17 -53.66 13.90
N ILE A 993 20.17 -52.79 14.12
CA ILE A 993 19.96 -51.59 13.29
C ILE A 993 21.02 -50.53 13.60
N ARG A 994 21.48 -50.45 14.85
CA ARG A 994 22.55 -49.54 15.30
C ARG A 994 23.95 -50.02 14.96
N CYS A 995 24.10 -51.10 14.20
CA CYS A 995 25.40 -51.64 13.81
C CYS A 995 26.07 -50.81 12.71
N PRO A 996 27.20 -50.13 12.98
CA PRO A 996 27.95 -49.42 11.95
C PRO A 996 28.66 -50.41 11.01
N THR A 997 28.93 -49.98 9.78
CA THR A 997 29.47 -50.81 8.68
C THR A 997 30.95 -51.22 8.80
N GLU A 998 31.61 -50.93 9.93
CA GLU A 998 32.99 -51.35 10.17
C GLU A 998 33.05 -52.81 10.66
N GLU A 999 33.78 -53.69 9.95
CA GLU A 999 33.82 -55.17 10.09
C GLU A 999 34.21 -55.75 11.48
N SER A 1000 34.31 -54.94 12.55
CA SER A 1000 34.92 -55.32 13.83
C SER A 1000 34.02 -55.29 15.07
N VAL A 1001 32.72 -54.96 14.94
CA VAL A 1001 31.80 -54.92 16.08
C VAL A 1001 31.29 -56.33 16.44
N ASN A 1002 31.82 -56.90 17.55
CA ASN A 1002 31.28 -58.12 18.16
C ASN A 1002 29.84 -57.89 18.66
N GLY A 1003 28.83 -58.30 17.88
CA GLY A 1003 27.43 -58.29 18.31
C GLY A 1003 26.42 -58.38 17.17
N CYS A 1004 26.75 -57.79 16.01
CA CYS A 1004 25.87 -57.65 14.86
C CYS A 1004 25.58 -58.98 14.14
N SER A 1005 24.35 -59.18 13.68
CA SER A 1005 23.98 -60.31 12.83
C SER A 1005 24.50 -60.16 11.39
N GLU A 1006 24.70 -61.29 10.70
CA GLU A 1006 25.08 -61.29 9.26
C GLU A 1006 23.98 -60.64 8.39
N ASP A 1007 22.71 -60.80 8.78
CA ASP A 1007 21.55 -60.20 8.11
C ASP A 1007 21.52 -58.66 8.27
N ALA A 1008 21.94 -58.14 9.43
CA ALA A 1008 22.10 -56.70 9.67
C ALA A 1008 23.16 -56.10 8.74
N LEU A 1009 24.37 -56.66 8.75
CA LEU A 1009 25.49 -56.20 7.92
C LEU A 1009 25.14 -56.20 6.42
N ALA A 1010 24.49 -57.26 5.94
CA ALA A 1010 24.08 -57.37 4.54
C ALA A 1010 22.98 -56.36 4.15
N THR A 1011 22.15 -55.93 5.10
CA THR A 1011 21.06 -54.98 4.84
C THR A 1011 21.52 -53.53 4.98
N VAL A 1012 22.26 -53.19 6.04
CA VAL A 1012 22.80 -51.84 6.27
C VAL A 1012 23.78 -51.45 5.15
N ALA A 1013 24.55 -52.39 4.60
CA ALA A 1013 25.42 -52.16 3.45
C ALA A 1013 24.69 -51.82 2.12
N THR A 1014 23.35 -51.78 2.10
CA THR A 1014 22.56 -51.29 0.95
C THR A 1014 22.13 -49.83 1.06
N PHE A 1015 22.34 -49.20 2.22
CA PHE A 1015 22.09 -47.78 2.42
C PHE A 1015 23.29 -46.98 1.90
N ASP A 1016 23.02 -45.91 1.15
CA ASP A 1016 24.08 -45.06 0.60
C ASP A 1016 24.68 -44.17 1.71
N PRO A 1017 25.99 -44.25 2.01
CA PRO A 1017 26.61 -43.43 3.04
C PRO A 1017 26.72 -41.95 2.68
N GLU A 1018 26.43 -41.53 1.44
CA GLU A 1018 26.26 -40.11 1.08
C GLU A 1018 24.89 -39.59 1.56
N ILE A 1019 23.86 -40.44 1.58
CA ILE A 1019 22.49 -40.10 2.00
C ILE A 1019 22.25 -40.41 3.49
N TRP A 1020 22.92 -41.42 4.04
CA TRP A 1020 22.72 -41.90 5.40
C TRP A 1020 24.01 -41.82 6.22
N ASP A 1021 23.92 -41.28 7.42
CA ASP A 1021 24.91 -41.47 8.47
C ASP A 1021 24.54 -42.73 9.27
N LEU A 1022 25.31 -43.79 9.07
CA LEU A 1022 25.06 -45.09 9.69
C LEU A 1022 25.40 -45.12 11.20
N GLY A 1023 25.99 -44.05 11.74
CA GLY A 1023 26.14 -43.81 13.17
C GLY A 1023 27.15 -44.70 13.87
N SER A 1024 26.83 -45.06 15.12
CA SER A 1024 27.63 -45.92 15.98
C SER A 1024 26.72 -46.88 16.75
N ASN A 1025 27.30 -47.87 17.43
CA ASN A 1025 26.60 -48.92 18.19
C ASN A 1025 25.49 -48.45 19.15
N ASN A 1026 25.46 -47.16 19.50
CA ASN A 1026 24.48 -46.58 20.43
C ASN A 1026 23.39 -45.73 19.74
N GLN A 1027 23.48 -45.53 18.43
CA GLN A 1027 22.71 -44.56 17.63
C GLN A 1027 22.06 -45.26 16.43
N TYR A 1028 20.78 -44.96 16.13
CA TYR A 1028 20.18 -45.42 14.87
C TYR A 1028 20.86 -44.75 13.67
N PRO A 1029 20.83 -45.35 12.46
CA PRO A 1029 21.16 -44.63 11.24
C PRO A 1029 20.30 -43.37 11.11
N ALA A 1030 20.95 -42.27 10.77
CA ALA A 1030 20.38 -40.95 10.57
C ALA A 1030 20.33 -40.67 9.07
N LEU A 1031 19.24 -40.05 8.63
CA LEU A 1031 19.22 -39.47 7.29
C LEU A 1031 20.09 -38.20 7.29
N LYS A 1032 20.81 -37.92 6.21
CA LYS A 1032 21.46 -36.63 6.02
C LYS A 1032 20.51 -35.70 5.27
N LEU A 1033 20.20 -34.56 5.86
CA LEU A 1033 19.48 -33.46 5.20
C LEU A 1033 20.49 -32.33 4.98
N ASN A 1034 20.58 -31.82 3.75
CA ASN A 1034 21.55 -30.80 3.34
C ASN A 1034 23.01 -31.11 3.76
N GLY A 1035 23.37 -32.40 3.71
CA GLY A 1035 24.69 -32.90 4.11
C GLY A 1035 24.88 -33.14 5.62
N VAL A 1036 23.94 -32.71 6.47
CA VAL A 1036 24.03 -32.85 7.92
C VAL A 1036 23.26 -34.05 8.43
N SER A 1037 23.92 -34.88 9.26
CA SER A 1037 23.28 -35.99 9.95
C SER A 1037 22.17 -35.49 10.87
N THR A 1038 20.94 -35.92 10.62
CA THR A 1038 19.88 -35.70 11.59
C THR A 1038 20.18 -36.53 12.86
N ARG A 1039 20.63 -35.90 13.97
CA ARG A 1039 20.73 -36.54 15.31
C ARG A 1039 20.36 -35.64 16.52
N ASP A 1040 19.62 -36.19 17.47
CA ASP A 1040 19.35 -35.66 18.83
C ASP A 1040 20.28 -36.38 19.82
N ASP A 1041 21.58 -36.06 19.76
CA ASP A 1041 22.63 -36.83 20.43
C ASP A 1041 22.66 -36.60 21.95
N ASN A 1042 22.15 -35.45 22.40
CA ASN A 1042 22.03 -35.11 23.81
C ASN A 1042 20.64 -35.44 24.44
N SER A 1043 19.63 -35.81 23.63
CA SER A 1043 18.25 -36.11 24.04
C SER A 1043 17.47 -34.94 24.67
N ASN A 1044 17.80 -33.69 24.35
CA ASN A 1044 17.07 -32.48 24.76
C ASN A 1044 15.88 -32.14 23.83
N GLY A 1045 15.73 -32.85 22.69
CA GLY A 1045 14.69 -32.61 21.69
C GLY A 1045 15.09 -31.64 20.57
N ILE A 1046 16.31 -31.10 20.63
CA ILE A 1046 17.00 -30.29 19.63
C ILE A 1046 18.09 -31.18 19.01
N TRP A 1047 18.23 -31.10 17.69
CA TRP A 1047 19.15 -31.98 16.98
C TRP A 1047 20.49 -31.23 16.88
N ASP A 1048 21.58 -31.83 17.38
CA ASP A 1048 22.88 -31.20 17.69
C ASP A 1048 23.67 -30.71 16.44
N SER A 1049 23.01 -30.53 15.28
CA SER A 1049 23.62 -30.02 14.04
C SER A 1049 22.62 -29.53 12.95
N LEU A 1050 21.41 -29.07 13.30
CA LEU A 1050 20.58 -28.27 12.35
C LEU A 1050 20.27 -26.89 12.95
N GLU A 1051 21.30 -26.29 13.55
CA GLU A 1051 21.48 -24.89 13.94
C GLU A 1051 22.79 -24.39 13.30
#